data_AF-A0A7V2G192-F1
#
_entry.id   AF-A0A7V2G192-F1
#
_cell.length_a   1.000
_cell.length_b   1.000
_cell.length_c   1.000
_cell.angle_alpha   90.00
_cell.angle_beta   90.00
_cell.angle_gamma   90.00
#
_symmetry.space_group_name_H-M   'P 1'
#
loop_
_entity.id
_entity.type
_entity.pdbx_description
1 polymer ?
#
loop_
_entity_poly.entity_id
_entity_poly.type
_entity_poly.pdbx_seq_one_letter_code
_entity_poly.pdbx_strand_id
1 'polypeptide(L)'
;MRISTLAVSVVLGVSHPAAAAERISALLTRGTLRDDVTGVEARFTRDSMAVLNNGQPVASGAPRFEPMAISTVHAEDWLTTLPSPGPRCLYNGRFLGIMSMYHNNPGSKTLWISDDAVTWSALYTFQYDVMSVFVTPGNALLVCTYRPSPGRLYRSEDGGQTFNLVQILPARSSYVRHWSYDVLDGAIFVGEYGDKNLPNNARHVLRSTDDGRTWQIVYAPPETQGYHVHKILADPYDHCVWHTTGDSGHNSIRRSCDAGTNWEAVAVGDAPTSAVARPEAIYWGGDFNVDSWATVERWDRFTGQSAATLYVDKAGYVWDMLHYKNVMYATLYHYQLTVTPTLWASRNGSEWVMLREFPLGQSGLEIFGPVRDGWMHNSYLDGQQPGYLGYRYRPPRVRSISGLRVEPEATNGLASVQLSSAEEGLTGWYAYNWGGGSGSQVAWDTTTAHHGNASVHVTSAPGSFRPGVQTSAAAGVFPAGTAVKGTIWMKGAWLANPDLRAHFRDHTNQRDGPKLMVRATQTFRPIVVSYTPLATSYLLDLVIYDNRDSASADFHVDSAMIVGDGRPLSWQIGGTPRTAESLMHTINYPPAWTESWFWQAANAGTDLMAQPLVVKSWLTADGNAMWLSYEPGDDTFKVWARVDGFSWPLASTPPVSFRKDSLFRMAVAYGPAVFDLYVYGPTGRMQISGPSQGLVFDRTMIGCSPELDKQACGLFAYHQTFGGPLSEQQIVASFDAPFPVGDLDGDGDTDLADFVVFQQCFSGSGARPAPGCDHADLDDDGDVDLADFLIFQQNFTGSL
;
A
#
# COMPACT_ATOMS: atom_id res chain seq x y z
N MET A 1 31.70 -10.69 -44.97
CA MET A 1 32.86 -10.24 -44.17
C MET A 1 32.32 -9.89 -42.80
N ARG A 2 32.70 -10.64 -41.77
CA ARG A 2 32.13 -10.56 -40.41
C ARG A 2 32.67 -9.34 -39.67
N ILE A 3 31.81 -8.65 -38.94
CA ILE A 3 32.19 -8.03 -37.66
C ILE A 3 31.46 -8.81 -36.57
N SER A 4 32.25 -9.11 -35.56
CA SER A 4 32.13 -10.05 -34.46
C SER A 4 31.30 -9.53 -33.30
N THR A 5 30.49 -10.42 -32.72
CA THR A 5 29.86 -10.27 -31.41
C THR A 5 30.87 -10.66 -30.32
N LEU A 6 31.08 -9.77 -29.35
CA LEU A 6 31.85 -10.01 -28.12
C LEU A 6 30.95 -10.77 -27.13
N ALA A 7 31.37 -11.95 -26.69
CA ALA A 7 30.73 -12.71 -25.62
C ALA A 7 31.50 -12.49 -24.30
N VAL A 8 30.80 -12.11 -23.24
CA VAL A 8 31.33 -12.14 -21.86
C VAL A 8 30.83 -13.43 -21.22
N SER A 9 31.75 -14.35 -20.93
CA SER A 9 31.49 -15.55 -20.12
C SER A 9 31.70 -15.23 -18.64
N VAL A 10 30.73 -15.55 -17.78
CA VAL A 10 30.95 -15.68 -16.34
C VAL A 10 31.16 -17.17 -16.06
N VAL A 11 32.37 -17.53 -15.65
CA VAL A 11 32.73 -18.87 -15.18
C VAL A 11 32.52 -18.90 -13.67
N LEU A 12 31.54 -19.65 -13.18
CA LEU A 12 31.50 -20.05 -11.77
C LEU A 12 32.28 -21.36 -11.63
N GLY A 13 33.39 -21.29 -10.91
CA GLY A 13 34.23 -22.45 -10.64
C GLY A 13 33.61 -23.34 -9.57
N VAL A 14 33.30 -24.59 -9.95
CA VAL A 14 33.25 -25.71 -9.02
C VAL A 14 33.88 -26.93 -9.71
N SER A 15 34.76 -27.60 -8.99
CA SER A 15 35.63 -28.69 -9.44
C SER A 15 34.92 -30.06 -9.49
N HIS A 16 34.94 -30.72 -10.66
CA HIS A 16 35.18 -32.16 -10.99
C HIS A 16 34.33 -32.66 -12.20
N PRO A 17 34.75 -33.71 -12.94
CA PRO A 17 34.71 -33.73 -14.39
C PRO A 17 33.71 -34.75 -14.98
N ALA A 18 33.43 -34.55 -16.28
CA ALA A 18 32.79 -35.48 -17.21
C ALA A 18 31.27 -35.63 -17.15
N ALA A 19 30.57 -34.76 -17.88
CA ALA A 19 29.49 -35.15 -18.80
C ALA A 19 29.26 -34.01 -19.82
N ALA A 20 28.90 -34.38 -21.04
CA ALA A 20 29.00 -33.57 -22.25
C ALA A 20 28.21 -32.25 -22.21
N ALA A 21 28.83 -31.20 -22.75
CA ALA A 21 28.20 -29.93 -23.01
C ALA A 21 27.24 -30.06 -24.21
N GLU A 22 25.93 -30.09 -23.96
CA GLU A 22 24.94 -29.77 -24.98
C GLU A 22 24.62 -28.28 -24.93
N ARG A 23 24.86 -27.59 -26.06
CA ARG A 23 24.49 -26.19 -26.25
C ARG A 23 23.02 -26.13 -26.64
N ILE A 24 22.17 -25.64 -25.74
CA ILE A 24 20.83 -25.19 -26.10
C ILE A 24 20.92 -23.70 -26.40
N SER A 25 20.55 -23.30 -27.61
CA SER A 25 20.34 -21.90 -27.98
C SER A 25 18.83 -21.72 -28.11
N ALA A 26 18.20 -21.00 -27.17
CA ALA A 26 16.77 -20.70 -27.22
C ALA A 26 16.56 -19.21 -27.50
N LEU A 27 15.67 -18.88 -28.44
CA LEU A 27 15.24 -17.53 -28.74
C LEU A 27 13.88 -17.30 -28.07
N LEU A 28 13.81 -16.39 -27.11
CA LEU A 28 12.58 -16.03 -26.41
C LEU A 28 11.76 -15.03 -27.24
N THR A 29 10.66 -15.51 -27.80
CA THR A 29 9.60 -14.65 -28.36
C THR A 29 8.26 -15.09 -27.81
N ARG A 30 7.68 -14.30 -26.88
CA ARG A 30 6.33 -14.42 -26.30
C ARG A 30 6.05 -15.68 -25.45
N GLY A 31 6.30 -15.61 -24.14
CA GLY A 31 5.64 -16.41 -23.07
C GLY A 31 5.64 -17.95 -23.14
N THR A 32 6.23 -18.53 -24.17
CA THR A 32 6.14 -19.94 -24.52
C THR A 32 7.53 -20.42 -24.86
N LEU A 33 7.95 -21.54 -24.28
CA LEU A 33 9.22 -22.18 -24.62
C LEU A 33 8.89 -23.41 -25.45
N ARG A 34 9.39 -23.42 -26.69
CA ARG A 34 9.22 -24.54 -27.61
C ARG A 34 10.57 -25.23 -27.77
N ASP A 35 10.58 -26.53 -27.52
CA ASP A 35 11.72 -27.38 -27.81
C ASP A 35 11.66 -27.80 -29.29
N ASP A 36 12.61 -27.31 -30.09
CA ASP A 36 12.66 -27.56 -31.52
C ASP A 36 13.04 -29.01 -31.89
N VAL A 37 13.54 -29.80 -30.92
CA VAL A 37 13.91 -31.22 -31.12
C VAL A 37 12.72 -32.15 -30.83
N THR A 38 11.97 -31.87 -29.77
CA THR A 38 10.85 -32.74 -29.32
C THR A 38 9.48 -32.23 -29.75
N GLY A 39 9.36 -30.97 -30.16
CA GLY A 39 8.12 -30.34 -30.62
C GLY A 39 7.14 -29.97 -29.50
N VAL A 40 7.52 -30.17 -28.22
CA VAL A 40 6.69 -29.88 -27.06
C VAL A 40 6.71 -28.38 -26.76
N GLU A 41 5.52 -27.79 -26.62
CA GLU A 41 5.34 -26.40 -26.17
C GLU A 41 5.00 -26.35 -24.69
N ALA A 42 5.82 -25.66 -23.91
CA ALA A 42 5.50 -25.31 -22.53
C ALA A 42 4.95 -23.88 -22.47
N ARG A 43 3.69 -23.74 -22.02
CA ARG A 43 3.05 -22.45 -21.72
C ARG A 43 3.26 -22.12 -20.24
N PHE A 44 3.77 -20.93 -19.97
CA PHE A 44 3.99 -20.47 -18.59
C PHE A 44 2.85 -19.53 -18.17
N THR A 45 2.23 -19.84 -17.04
CA THR A 45 1.26 -18.99 -16.30
C THR A 45 1.94 -18.38 -15.08
N ARG A 46 1.24 -17.49 -14.35
CA ARG A 46 1.74 -16.87 -13.10
C ARG A 46 2.16 -17.92 -12.05
N ASP A 47 1.59 -19.12 -12.11
CA ASP A 47 1.80 -20.19 -11.13
C ASP A 47 2.69 -21.33 -11.65
N SER A 48 3.34 -21.16 -12.81
CA SER A 48 4.20 -22.19 -13.40
C SER A 48 5.58 -22.26 -12.73
N MET A 49 5.92 -23.42 -12.17
CA MET A 49 7.20 -23.68 -11.50
C MET A 49 8.22 -24.33 -12.47
N ALA A 50 9.46 -23.83 -12.48
CA ALA A 50 10.55 -24.46 -13.22
C ALA A 50 11.06 -25.69 -12.45
N VAL A 51 11.14 -26.83 -13.12
CA VAL A 51 11.69 -28.09 -12.59
C VAL A 51 12.85 -28.54 -13.47
N LEU A 52 13.93 -28.99 -12.85
CA LEU A 52 15.04 -29.66 -13.54
C LEU A 52 14.54 -30.97 -14.17
N ASN A 53 15.29 -31.51 -15.13
CA ASN A 53 14.97 -32.79 -15.80
C ASN A 53 14.87 -33.99 -14.85
N ASN A 54 15.34 -33.88 -13.61
CA ASN A 54 15.19 -34.90 -12.56
C ASN A 54 13.98 -34.67 -11.63
N GLY A 55 13.09 -33.73 -11.95
CA GLY A 55 11.90 -33.41 -11.16
C GLY A 55 12.15 -32.50 -9.95
N GLN A 56 13.38 -32.03 -9.73
CA GLN A 56 13.68 -31.09 -8.64
C GLN A 56 13.29 -29.64 -9.02
N PRO A 57 12.52 -28.92 -8.18
CA PRO A 57 12.20 -27.52 -8.40
C PRO A 57 13.46 -26.65 -8.46
N VAL A 58 13.57 -25.78 -9.46
CA VAL A 58 14.60 -24.73 -9.53
C VAL A 58 14.04 -23.52 -8.78
N ALA A 59 14.44 -23.37 -7.52
CA ALA A 59 14.00 -22.34 -6.58
C ALA A 59 12.54 -22.52 -6.09
N SER A 60 12.38 -23.31 -5.03
CA SER A 60 11.34 -23.02 -4.03
C SER A 60 11.91 -21.98 -3.06
N GLY A 61 11.14 -20.94 -2.76
CA GLY A 61 11.50 -19.97 -1.72
C GLY A 61 11.70 -18.56 -2.23
N ALA A 62 10.59 -17.91 -2.59
CA ALA A 62 10.25 -16.54 -2.21
C ALA A 62 9.02 -16.12 -3.03
N PRO A 63 7.79 -16.11 -2.47
CA PRO A 63 6.83 -15.10 -2.89
C PRO A 63 7.50 -13.75 -2.69
N ARG A 64 7.89 -13.11 -3.79
CA ARG A 64 8.57 -11.82 -3.73
C ARG A 64 7.56 -10.79 -3.24
N PHE A 65 7.69 -10.37 -1.99
CA PHE A 65 6.97 -9.22 -1.47
C PHE A 65 7.19 -8.01 -2.38
N GLU A 66 6.11 -7.26 -2.62
CA GLU A 66 6.27 -5.83 -2.81
C GLU A 66 6.96 -5.27 -1.56
N PRO A 67 8.06 -4.49 -1.68
CA PRO A 67 8.69 -3.88 -0.54
C PRO A 67 7.64 -3.13 0.27
N MET A 68 7.51 -3.49 1.54
CA MET A 68 6.61 -2.83 2.46
C MET A 68 7.13 -1.41 2.69
N ALA A 69 6.74 -0.47 1.83
CA ALA A 69 7.10 0.93 1.97
C ALA A 69 6.32 1.52 3.15
N ILE A 70 6.85 1.36 4.35
CA ILE A 70 6.47 2.26 5.43
C ILE A 70 7.06 3.60 5.02
N SER A 71 6.22 4.54 4.63
CA SER A 71 6.62 5.93 4.82
C SER A 71 6.78 6.06 6.32
N THR A 72 8.00 5.96 6.82
CA THR A 72 8.41 6.85 7.89
C THR A 72 8.16 8.22 7.27
N VAL A 73 6.94 8.74 7.47
CA VAL A 73 6.86 10.17 7.65
C VAL A 73 7.92 10.39 8.71
N HIS A 74 9.00 11.09 8.38
CA HIS A 74 9.92 11.62 9.36
C HIS A 74 9.07 12.49 10.27
N ALA A 75 8.38 11.86 11.22
CA ALA A 75 7.93 12.46 12.44
C ALA A 75 9.12 12.39 13.40
N GLU A 76 10.28 12.88 12.96
CA GLU A 76 11.23 13.47 13.90
C GLU A 76 10.57 14.66 14.61
N ASP A 77 9.50 15.23 14.02
CA ASP A 77 8.72 16.32 14.60
C ASP A 77 7.84 15.95 15.80
N TRP A 78 7.74 14.66 16.19
CA TRP A 78 6.97 14.25 17.39
C TRP A 78 7.80 13.45 18.41
N LEU A 79 9.13 13.62 18.40
CA LEU A 79 9.96 13.25 19.55
C LEU A 79 9.78 14.28 20.68
N THR A 80 8.58 14.39 21.25
CA THR A 80 8.42 15.15 22.49
C THR A 80 8.87 14.26 23.64
N THR A 81 10.06 14.55 24.16
CA THR A 81 10.67 13.96 25.37
C THR A 81 9.98 14.38 26.67
N LEU A 82 8.66 14.59 26.64
CA LEU A 82 7.92 14.94 27.85
C LEU A 82 7.54 13.66 28.60
N PRO A 83 7.44 13.71 29.95
CA PRO A 83 6.81 12.66 30.74
C PRO A 83 5.32 12.64 30.41
N SER A 84 4.98 12.09 29.25
CA SER A 84 3.64 12.03 28.71
C SER A 84 3.04 10.65 29.02
N PRO A 85 1.73 10.56 29.34
CA PRO A 85 1.02 9.30 29.43
C PRO A 85 1.08 8.53 28.11
N GLY A 86 1.11 7.21 28.20
CA GLY A 86 1.25 6.35 27.04
C GLY A 86 -0.04 5.73 26.58
N PRO A 87 -0.41 5.87 25.29
CA PRO A 87 -1.66 5.38 24.80
C PRO A 87 -1.70 3.86 24.94
N ARG A 88 -2.73 3.36 25.61
CA ARG A 88 -2.98 1.94 25.89
C ARG A 88 -4.13 1.39 25.09
N CYS A 89 -5.21 2.17 24.96
CA CYS A 89 -6.39 1.77 24.20
C CYS A 89 -7.16 3.00 23.71
N LEU A 90 -8.15 2.77 22.85
CA LEU A 90 -9.12 3.79 22.45
C LEU A 90 -10.42 3.60 23.22
N TYR A 91 -11.00 4.70 23.66
CA TYR A 91 -12.32 4.75 24.27
C TYR A 91 -13.12 5.90 23.65
N ASN A 92 -14.24 5.57 22.98
CA ASN A 92 -15.08 6.52 22.25
C ASN A 92 -14.27 7.46 21.32
N GLY A 93 -13.31 6.88 20.58
CA GLY A 93 -12.45 7.61 19.65
C GLY A 93 -11.28 8.38 20.29
N ARG A 94 -11.17 8.41 21.62
CA ARG A 94 -10.12 9.10 22.37
C ARG A 94 -9.09 8.11 22.89
N PHE A 95 -7.83 8.52 23.01
CA PHE A 95 -6.77 7.70 23.58
C PHE A 95 -6.90 7.70 25.10
N LEU A 96 -6.82 6.51 25.71
CA LEU A 96 -6.56 6.36 27.14
C LEU A 96 -5.09 6.05 27.35
N GLY A 97 -4.49 6.68 28.36
CA GLY A 97 -3.07 6.53 28.62
C GLY A 97 -2.73 6.43 30.09
N ILE A 98 -1.59 5.79 30.36
CA ILE A 98 -1.06 5.60 31.71
C ILE A 98 0.39 6.06 31.73
N MET A 99 0.84 6.63 32.85
CA MET A 99 2.25 6.96 33.01
C MET A 99 3.06 5.77 33.51
N SER A 100 4.35 5.76 33.18
CA SER A 100 5.28 4.78 33.72
C SER A 100 5.30 4.82 35.25
N MET A 101 5.29 3.64 35.87
CA MET A 101 5.39 3.48 37.33
C MET A 101 6.84 3.60 37.84
N TYR A 102 7.83 3.60 36.94
CA TYR A 102 9.21 3.77 37.34
C TYR A 102 9.39 5.16 37.95
N HIS A 103 10.21 5.27 39.01
CA HIS A 103 10.59 6.52 39.69
C HIS A 103 9.56 7.19 40.61
N ASN A 104 8.57 6.47 41.16
CA ASN A 104 7.55 7.04 42.07
C ASN A 104 6.84 8.28 41.47
N ASN A 105 6.61 8.26 40.16
CA ASN A 105 5.99 9.37 39.45
C ASN A 105 4.56 9.59 39.97
N PRO A 106 4.18 10.74 40.56
CA PRO A 106 2.83 10.95 41.07
C PRO A 106 1.74 10.80 39.98
N GLY A 107 2.09 10.97 38.71
CA GLY A 107 1.20 10.74 37.58
C GLY A 107 0.89 9.27 37.26
N SER A 108 1.63 8.30 37.83
CA SER A 108 1.37 6.85 37.68
C SER A 108 0.02 6.45 38.27
N LYS A 109 -0.52 7.22 39.21
CA LYS A 109 -1.84 6.98 39.83
C LYS A 109 -2.99 7.50 38.98
N THR A 110 -2.71 8.22 37.91
CA THR A 110 -3.71 8.89 37.09
C THR A 110 -3.91 8.12 35.79
N LEU A 111 -5.18 7.85 35.47
CA LEU A 111 -5.61 7.49 34.12
C LEU A 111 -5.78 8.78 33.33
N TRP A 112 -5.22 8.82 32.12
CA TRP A 112 -5.20 10.00 31.27
C TRP A 112 -6.03 9.79 30.02
N ILE A 113 -6.53 10.87 29.43
CA ILE A 113 -7.28 10.87 28.18
C ILE A 113 -6.74 11.92 27.22
N SER A 114 -6.74 11.62 25.93
CA SER A 114 -6.24 12.51 24.88
C SER A 114 -7.01 12.34 23.57
N ASP A 115 -7.15 13.43 22.82
CA ASP A 115 -7.77 13.40 21.49
C ASP A 115 -6.76 13.16 20.35
N ASP A 116 -5.46 13.34 20.62
CA ASP A 116 -4.38 13.33 19.62
C ASP A 116 -3.15 12.49 20.05
N ALA A 117 -3.20 11.87 21.24
CA ALA A 117 -2.09 11.17 21.90
C ALA A 117 -0.88 12.06 22.25
N VAL A 118 -1.03 13.39 22.14
CA VAL A 118 0.01 14.39 22.40
C VAL A 118 -0.38 15.24 23.61
N THR A 119 -1.62 15.74 23.62
CA THR A 119 -2.17 16.58 24.67
C THR A 119 -3.03 15.73 25.59
N TRP A 120 -2.60 15.63 26.85
CA TRP A 120 -3.21 14.72 27.82
C TRP A 120 -3.90 15.49 28.94
N SER A 121 -5.09 15.02 29.29
CA SER A 121 -5.86 15.49 30.44
C SER A 121 -6.00 14.35 31.45
N ALA A 122 -5.92 14.66 32.74
CA ALA A 122 -6.25 13.67 33.77
C ALA A 122 -7.73 13.30 33.65
N LEU A 123 -8.03 12.01 33.50
CA LEU A 123 -9.39 11.49 33.50
C LEU A 123 -9.83 11.13 34.92
N TYR A 124 -9.01 10.37 35.64
CA TYR A 124 -9.28 9.95 37.01
C TYR A 124 -7.99 9.62 37.76
N THR A 125 -7.89 10.00 39.04
CA THR A 125 -6.73 9.69 39.89
C THR A 125 -7.12 8.66 40.96
N PHE A 126 -6.45 7.52 40.91
CA PHE A 126 -6.62 6.43 41.85
C PHE A 126 -5.76 6.63 43.11
N GLN A 127 -6.09 5.89 44.17
CA GLN A 127 -5.25 5.84 45.38
C GLN A 127 -3.87 5.21 45.10
N TYR A 128 -3.82 4.31 44.12
CA TYR A 128 -2.72 3.39 43.82
C TYR A 128 -2.29 3.53 42.35
N ASP A 129 -1.08 3.07 42.04
CA ASP A 129 -0.52 3.16 40.69
C ASP A 129 -1.37 2.36 39.69
N VAL A 130 -1.72 3.00 38.57
CA VAL A 130 -2.43 2.39 37.45
C VAL A 130 -1.46 1.52 36.67
N MET A 131 -1.78 0.23 36.58
CA MET A 131 -0.97 -0.78 35.89
C MET A 131 -1.42 -1.01 34.45
N SER A 132 -2.74 -1.02 34.24
CA SER A 132 -3.34 -1.30 32.94
C SER A 132 -4.75 -0.75 32.87
N VAL A 133 -5.21 -0.53 31.64
CA VAL A 133 -6.58 -0.15 31.30
C VAL A 133 -7.04 -1.01 30.13
N PHE A 134 -8.30 -1.43 30.17
CA PHE A 134 -8.95 -2.27 29.17
C PHE A 134 -10.37 -1.75 28.92
N VAL A 135 -10.83 -1.79 27.67
CA VAL A 135 -12.20 -1.43 27.31
C VAL A 135 -12.99 -2.71 27.08
N THR A 136 -14.06 -2.88 27.84
CA THR A 136 -14.87 -4.10 27.77
C THR A 136 -15.77 -4.12 26.53
N PRO A 137 -16.29 -5.29 26.12
CA PRO A 137 -17.27 -5.39 25.03
C PRO A 137 -18.52 -4.52 25.26
N GLY A 138 -18.95 -4.36 26.51
CA GLY A 138 -20.03 -3.45 26.92
C GLY A 138 -19.64 -1.97 26.99
N ASN A 139 -18.47 -1.59 26.47
CA ASN A 139 -17.93 -0.22 26.47
C ASN A 139 -17.74 0.38 27.88
N ALA A 140 -17.46 -0.47 28.88
CA ALA A 140 -17.01 -0.06 30.20
C ALA A 140 -15.49 0.02 30.26
N LEU A 141 -14.95 0.78 31.21
CA LEU A 141 -13.50 0.80 31.48
C LEU A 141 -13.17 -0.14 32.63
N LEU A 142 -12.23 -1.04 32.41
CA LEU A 142 -11.57 -1.81 33.46
C LEU A 142 -10.17 -1.26 33.70
N VAL A 143 -9.83 -1.01 34.96
CA VAL A 143 -8.52 -0.49 35.36
C VAL A 143 -7.94 -1.36 36.46
N CYS A 144 -6.73 -1.89 36.23
CA CYS A 144 -5.97 -2.54 37.29
C CYS A 144 -5.02 -1.54 37.95
N THR A 145 -5.05 -1.50 39.28
CA THR A 145 -4.03 -0.81 40.08
C THR A 145 -3.14 -1.81 40.80
N TYR A 146 -1.90 -1.44 41.11
CA TYR A 146 -0.93 -2.36 41.73
C TYR A 146 -0.54 -2.03 43.17
N ARG A 147 0.10 -0.88 43.46
CA ARG A 147 0.74 -0.67 44.78
C ARG A 147 -0.16 0.10 45.77
N PRO A 148 -0.40 -0.45 46.97
CA PRO A 148 0.14 -1.70 47.53
C PRO A 148 -0.61 -2.93 47.01
N SER A 149 0.14 -4.02 46.83
CA SER A 149 -0.38 -5.30 46.36
C SER A 149 -1.22 -6.02 47.44
N PRO A 150 -2.20 -6.88 47.09
CA PRO A 150 -2.59 -7.34 45.75
C PRO A 150 -3.16 -6.23 44.86
N GLY A 151 -3.08 -6.44 43.55
CA GLY A 151 -3.68 -5.55 42.57
C GLY A 151 -5.21 -5.52 42.68
N ARG A 152 -5.82 -4.42 42.23
CA ARG A 152 -7.27 -4.18 42.31
C ARG A 152 -7.81 -3.81 40.95
N LEU A 153 -8.86 -4.52 40.51
CA LEU A 153 -9.62 -4.20 39.32
C LEU A 153 -10.79 -3.29 39.70
N TYR A 154 -10.84 -2.14 39.03
CA TYR A 154 -11.94 -1.20 39.09
C TYR A 154 -12.68 -1.17 37.77
N ARG A 155 -13.99 -0.91 37.82
CA ARG A 155 -14.85 -0.79 36.65
C ARG A 155 -15.58 0.55 36.63
N SER A 156 -15.66 1.19 35.46
CA SER A 156 -16.43 2.41 35.22
C SER A 156 -17.43 2.20 34.09
N GLU A 157 -18.67 2.64 34.32
CA GLU A 157 -19.78 2.62 33.35
C GLU A 157 -20.09 4.01 32.77
N ASP A 158 -19.49 5.07 33.32
CA ASP A 158 -19.80 6.48 33.03
C ASP A 158 -18.66 7.18 32.28
N GLY A 159 -17.84 6.41 31.57
CA GLY A 159 -16.72 6.91 30.78
C GLY A 159 -15.52 7.36 31.59
N GLY A 160 -15.34 6.80 32.79
CA GLY A 160 -14.20 7.06 33.66
C GLY A 160 -14.41 8.19 34.66
N GLN A 161 -15.65 8.65 34.87
CA GLN A 161 -15.96 9.65 35.90
C GLN A 161 -15.96 9.03 37.29
N THR A 162 -16.49 7.82 37.42
CA THR A 162 -16.47 7.04 38.67
C THR A 162 -15.99 5.62 38.43
N PHE A 163 -15.35 5.03 39.45
CA PHE A 163 -14.76 3.70 39.40
C PHE A 163 -15.15 2.89 40.64
N ASN A 164 -15.78 1.73 40.42
CA ASN A 164 -16.18 0.80 41.46
C ASN A 164 -15.18 -0.35 41.54
N LEU A 165 -14.74 -0.73 42.74
CA LEU A 165 -13.91 -1.92 42.94
C LEU A 165 -14.73 -3.18 42.63
N VAL A 166 -14.29 -3.97 41.66
CA VAL A 166 -14.97 -5.21 41.24
C VAL A 166 -14.20 -6.47 41.61
N GLN A 167 -12.88 -6.40 41.77
CA GLN A 167 -12.06 -7.53 42.19
C GLN A 167 -10.77 -7.09 42.88
N ILE A 168 -10.41 -7.77 43.98
CA ILE A 168 -9.04 -7.78 44.51
C ILE A 168 -8.39 -9.07 44.03
N LEU A 169 -7.20 -8.98 43.44
CA LEU A 169 -6.55 -10.17 42.88
C LEU A 169 -6.19 -11.19 43.98
N PRO A 170 -6.42 -12.50 43.76
CA PRO A 170 -6.16 -13.55 44.75
C PRO A 170 -4.71 -13.65 45.24
N ALA A 171 -3.73 -13.48 44.35
CA ALA A 171 -2.32 -13.66 44.69
C ALA A 171 -1.73 -12.44 45.41
N ARG A 172 -0.84 -12.68 46.38
CA ARG A 172 -0.35 -11.66 47.33
C ARG A 172 0.36 -10.47 46.68
N SER A 173 1.13 -10.75 45.62
CA SER A 173 1.95 -9.77 44.91
C SER A 173 1.62 -9.79 43.41
N SER A 174 0.35 -9.56 43.07
CA SER A 174 -0.17 -9.69 41.71
C SER A 174 -0.74 -8.39 41.17
N TYR A 175 -0.83 -8.31 39.84
CA TYR A 175 -1.47 -7.27 39.05
C TYR A 175 -1.78 -7.81 37.66
N VAL A 176 -2.61 -7.10 36.89
CA VAL A 176 -2.92 -7.47 35.51
C VAL A 176 -2.19 -6.49 34.57
N ARG A 177 -1.38 -7.02 33.64
CA ARG A 177 -0.76 -6.24 32.56
C ARG A 177 -1.72 -6.13 31.38
N HIS A 178 -1.48 -5.18 30.48
CA HIS A 178 -2.33 -4.99 29.29
C HIS A 178 -2.38 -6.23 28.38
N TRP A 179 -1.29 -6.99 28.29
CA TRP A 179 -1.24 -8.27 27.56
C TRP A 179 -1.94 -9.43 28.29
N SER A 180 -2.35 -9.23 29.54
CA SER A 180 -3.03 -10.26 30.35
C SER A 180 -4.54 -10.09 30.31
N TYR A 181 -5.10 -9.36 29.34
CA TYR A 181 -6.54 -9.29 29.06
C TYR A 181 -6.82 -9.87 27.69
N ASP A 182 -7.91 -10.62 27.56
CA ASP A 182 -8.53 -10.86 26.26
C ASP A 182 -10.01 -11.21 26.39
N VAL A 183 -10.73 -11.18 25.26
CA VAL A 183 -12.17 -11.47 25.19
C VAL A 183 -12.42 -12.59 24.20
N LEU A 184 -13.14 -13.61 24.67
CA LEU A 184 -13.61 -14.71 23.85
C LEU A 184 -15.10 -14.91 24.10
N ASP A 185 -15.89 -14.91 23.04
CA ASP A 185 -17.33 -15.18 23.08
C ASP A 185 -18.09 -14.34 24.15
N GLY A 186 -17.70 -13.07 24.28
CA GLY A 186 -18.28 -12.12 25.23
C GLY A 186 -17.79 -12.26 26.68
N ALA A 187 -17.00 -13.28 27.00
CA ALA A 187 -16.36 -13.44 28.30
C ALA A 187 -14.99 -12.75 28.32
N ILE A 188 -14.69 -12.05 29.41
CA ILE A 188 -13.41 -11.38 29.64
C ILE A 188 -12.52 -12.30 30.47
N PHE A 189 -11.30 -12.55 30.01
CA PHE A 189 -10.30 -13.32 30.73
C PHE A 189 -9.16 -12.41 31.19
N VAL A 190 -8.69 -12.62 32.41
CA VAL A 190 -7.52 -11.91 32.96
C VAL A 190 -6.53 -12.85 33.63
N GLY A 191 -5.25 -12.66 33.32
CA GLY A 191 -4.14 -13.39 33.93
C GLY A 191 -3.45 -12.59 35.02
N GLU A 192 -3.10 -13.25 36.13
CA GLU A 192 -2.26 -12.64 37.15
C GLU A 192 -0.78 -12.64 36.74
N TYR A 193 -0.24 -11.44 36.54
CA TYR A 193 1.20 -11.19 36.51
C TYR A 193 1.67 -10.75 37.90
N GLY A 194 2.97 -10.88 38.22
CA GLY A 194 3.48 -10.43 39.51
C GLY A 194 4.73 -11.15 40.00
N ASP A 195 4.96 -11.08 41.31
CA ASP A 195 6.07 -11.78 41.94
C ASP A 195 5.84 -13.30 41.88
N LYS A 196 6.75 -13.98 41.19
CA LYS A 196 6.73 -15.41 40.94
C LYS A 196 7.32 -16.24 42.10
N ASN A 197 7.96 -15.59 43.08
CA ASN A 197 8.78 -16.24 44.11
C ASN A 197 8.25 -16.05 45.56
N LEU A 198 7.06 -15.48 45.72
CA LEU A 198 6.44 -15.29 47.04
C LEU A 198 5.41 -16.38 47.35
N PRO A 199 5.13 -16.64 48.64
CA PRO A 199 3.98 -17.44 49.01
C PRO A 199 2.68 -16.86 48.43
N ASN A 200 1.82 -17.73 47.90
CA ASN A 200 0.66 -17.38 47.08
C ASN A 200 1.04 -16.44 45.91
N ASN A 201 1.96 -16.89 45.06
CA ASN A 201 2.43 -16.18 43.87
C ASN A 201 1.34 -16.00 42.80
N ALA A 202 1.55 -15.03 41.91
CA ALA A 202 0.68 -14.72 40.78
C ALA A 202 0.61 -15.94 39.84
N ARG A 203 -0.58 -16.53 39.65
CA ARG A 203 -0.72 -17.75 38.83
C ARG A 203 -2.13 -18.02 38.33
N HIS A 204 -3.11 -17.24 38.80
CA HIS A 204 -4.50 -17.51 38.51
C HIS A 204 -4.91 -16.88 37.17
N VAL A 205 -5.86 -17.52 36.49
CA VAL A 205 -6.64 -16.91 35.41
C VAL A 205 -8.06 -16.72 35.93
N LEU A 206 -8.58 -15.51 35.80
CA LEU A 206 -9.94 -15.16 36.17
C LEU A 206 -10.77 -14.91 34.91
N ARG A 207 -12.07 -15.16 35.00
CA ARG A 207 -13.06 -14.94 33.95
C ARG A 207 -14.22 -14.12 34.47
N SER A 208 -14.73 -13.22 33.65
CA SER A 208 -16.01 -12.53 33.85
C SER A 208 -16.93 -12.80 32.66
N THR A 209 -18.19 -13.13 32.95
CA THR A 209 -19.25 -13.38 31.95
C THR A 209 -20.33 -12.29 31.97
N ASP A 210 -20.12 -11.23 32.75
CA ASP A 210 -21.07 -10.13 32.97
C ASP A 210 -20.42 -8.76 32.72
N ASP A 211 -19.52 -8.73 31.73
CA ASP A 211 -18.81 -7.54 31.26
C ASP A 211 -17.89 -6.93 32.34
N GLY A 212 -17.26 -7.76 33.17
CA GLY A 212 -16.28 -7.36 34.18
C GLY A 212 -16.87 -6.97 35.54
N ARG A 213 -18.16 -7.23 35.79
CA ARG A 213 -18.82 -6.89 37.07
C ARG A 213 -18.50 -7.90 38.17
N THR A 214 -18.45 -9.18 37.82
CA THR A 214 -18.07 -10.26 38.73
C THR A 214 -17.01 -11.16 38.09
N TRP A 215 -16.21 -11.82 38.94
CA TRP A 215 -15.06 -12.59 38.51
C TRP A 215 -15.02 -13.97 39.17
N GLN A 216 -14.67 -14.98 38.38
CA GLN A 216 -14.46 -16.35 38.83
C GLN A 216 -13.03 -16.77 38.49
N ILE A 217 -12.33 -17.41 39.42
CA ILE A 217 -11.05 -18.09 39.10
C ILE A 217 -11.38 -19.34 38.27
N VAL A 218 -10.87 -19.38 37.04
CA VAL A 218 -11.07 -20.50 36.09
C VAL A 218 -9.80 -21.33 35.91
N TYR A 219 -8.65 -20.82 36.35
CA TYR A 219 -7.42 -21.58 36.41
C TYR A 219 -6.65 -21.24 37.69
N ALA A 220 -6.26 -22.28 38.44
CA ALA A 220 -5.58 -22.16 39.72
C ALA A 220 -4.63 -23.36 39.92
N PRO A 221 -3.45 -23.37 39.28
CA PRO A 221 -2.50 -24.44 39.48
C PRO A 221 -2.00 -24.43 40.93
N PRO A 222 -1.45 -25.55 41.42
CA PRO A 222 -0.78 -25.59 42.72
C PRO A 222 0.24 -24.47 42.85
N GLU A 223 0.36 -23.91 44.05
CA GLU A 223 1.35 -22.88 44.33
C GLU A 223 2.75 -23.41 44.01
N THR A 224 3.41 -22.74 43.08
CA THR A 224 4.68 -23.18 42.50
C THR A 224 5.54 -21.95 42.26
N GLN A 225 6.76 -21.96 42.81
CA GLN A 225 7.72 -20.87 42.64
C GLN A 225 8.16 -20.77 41.18
N GLY A 226 8.50 -19.57 40.69
CA GLY A 226 8.85 -19.38 39.28
C GLY A 226 7.63 -19.49 38.36
N TYR A 227 6.46 -19.05 38.82
CA TYR A 227 5.24 -19.07 38.00
C TYR A 227 4.57 -17.68 38.02
N HIS A 228 4.21 -17.19 36.83
CA HIS A 228 3.24 -16.12 36.60
C HIS A 228 2.71 -16.14 35.17
N VAL A 229 1.58 -15.45 34.92
CA VAL A 229 0.91 -15.47 33.61
C VAL A 229 1.48 -14.40 32.69
N HIS A 230 2.17 -14.83 31.63
CA HIS A 230 2.74 -13.95 30.61
C HIS A 230 1.68 -13.36 29.69
N LYS A 231 0.86 -14.20 29.05
CA LYS A 231 -0.12 -13.76 28.05
C LYS A 231 -1.46 -14.45 28.31
N ILE A 232 -2.55 -13.71 28.10
CA ILE A 232 -3.86 -14.28 27.76
C ILE A 232 -4.09 -13.98 26.29
N LEU A 233 -4.52 -14.97 25.52
CA LEU A 233 -4.86 -14.84 24.11
C LEU A 233 -6.20 -15.53 23.86
N ALA A 234 -7.18 -14.78 23.36
CA ALA A 234 -8.39 -15.33 22.78
C ALA A 234 -8.10 -15.73 21.33
N ASP A 235 -8.38 -16.99 21.02
CA ASP A 235 -8.34 -17.50 19.65
C ASP A 235 -9.78 -17.60 19.12
N PRO A 236 -10.22 -16.64 18.29
CA PRO A 236 -11.59 -16.64 17.77
C PRO A 236 -11.83 -17.73 16.72
N TYR A 237 -10.78 -18.38 16.22
CA TYR A 237 -10.89 -19.37 15.15
C TYR A 237 -11.16 -20.78 15.70
N ASP A 238 -10.53 -21.13 16.83
CA ASP A 238 -10.79 -22.40 17.53
C ASP A 238 -11.78 -22.24 18.69
N HIS A 239 -12.23 -21.01 18.97
CA HIS A 239 -13.01 -20.67 20.17
C HIS A 239 -12.32 -21.13 21.47
N CYS A 240 -11.00 -20.89 21.57
CA CYS A 240 -10.20 -21.27 22.72
C CYS A 240 -9.54 -20.05 23.37
N VAL A 241 -9.42 -20.07 24.69
CA VAL A 241 -8.56 -19.15 25.44
C VAL A 241 -7.24 -19.84 25.73
N TRP A 242 -6.16 -19.13 25.44
CA TRP A 242 -4.80 -19.56 25.68
C TRP A 242 -4.22 -18.75 26.83
N HIS A 243 -3.45 -19.40 27.68
CA HIS A 243 -2.58 -18.70 28.60
C HIS A 243 -1.16 -19.25 28.51
N THR A 244 -0.21 -18.36 28.70
CA THR A 244 1.20 -18.70 28.67
C THR A 244 1.81 -18.34 30.01
N THR A 245 2.70 -19.19 30.49
CA THR A 245 3.51 -18.92 31.68
C THR A 245 4.96 -18.95 31.27
N GLY A 246 5.71 -17.96 31.71
CA GLY A 246 7.13 -17.91 31.47
C GLY A 246 7.91 -17.83 32.76
N ASP A 247 9.22 -17.60 32.61
CA ASP A 247 10.18 -17.47 33.70
C ASP A 247 10.42 -18.71 34.57
N SER A 248 11.48 -19.48 34.27
CA SER A 248 12.08 -20.58 35.08
C SER A 248 11.19 -21.79 35.42
N GLY A 249 11.59 -22.98 34.95
CA GLY A 249 11.15 -24.31 35.45
C GLY A 249 9.71 -24.76 35.18
N HIS A 250 8.77 -23.82 35.06
CA HIS A 250 7.33 -24.09 34.92
C HIS A 250 6.69 -23.30 33.76
N ASN A 251 7.49 -22.98 32.75
CA ASN A 251 7.04 -22.34 31.54
C ASN A 251 6.21 -23.30 30.67
N SER A 252 5.05 -22.82 30.22
CA SER A 252 4.12 -23.63 29.46
C SER A 252 3.17 -22.78 28.62
N ILE A 253 2.68 -23.38 27.54
CA ILE A 253 1.55 -22.91 26.76
C ILE A 253 0.38 -23.83 27.07
N ARG A 254 -0.73 -23.25 27.52
CA ARG A 254 -1.95 -23.98 27.86
C ARG A 254 -3.15 -23.37 27.17
N ARG A 255 -4.15 -24.19 26.88
CA ARG A 255 -5.40 -23.73 26.28
C ARG A 255 -6.62 -24.34 26.95
N SER A 256 -7.75 -23.65 26.79
CA SER A 256 -9.07 -24.10 27.19
C SER A 256 -10.07 -23.71 26.10
N CYS A 257 -10.80 -24.67 25.57
CA CYS A 257 -11.81 -24.47 24.53
C CYS A 257 -13.24 -24.62 25.08
N ASP A 258 -13.39 -24.60 26.40
CA ASP A 258 -14.64 -24.75 27.14
C ASP A 258 -14.79 -23.63 28.18
N ALA A 259 -14.44 -22.42 27.75
CA ALA A 259 -14.53 -21.18 28.54
C ALA A 259 -13.75 -21.22 29.88
N GLY A 260 -12.65 -21.95 29.95
CA GLY A 260 -11.81 -22.05 31.15
C GLY A 260 -12.19 -23.18 32.11
N THR A 261 -13.09 -24.08 31.75
CA THR A 261 -13.46 -25.22 32.62
C THR A 261 -12.36 -26.28 32.66
N ASN A 262 -11.80 -26.65 31.52
CA ASN A 262 -10.67 -27.57 31.41
C ASN A 262 -9.50 -26.90 30.71
N TRP A 263 -8.29 -27.16 31.21
CA TRP A 263 -7.05 -26.62 30.67
C TRP A 263 -6.08 -27.74 30.31
N GLU A 264 -5.67 -27.77 29.06
CA GLU A 264 -4.67 -28.72 28.57
C GLU A 264 -3.34 -28.01 28.28
N ALA A 265 -2.24 -28.74 28.47
CA ALA A 265 -0.92 -28.28 28.11
C ALA A 265 -0.66 -28.59 26.63
N VAL A 266 -0.33 -27.55 25.86
CA VAL A 266 0.04 -27.67 24.45
C VAL A 266 1.56 -27.75 24.31
N ALA A 267 2.28 -26.96 25.10
CA ALA A 267 3.74 -27.02 25.17
C ALA A 267 4.25 -26.81 26.60
N VAL A 268 5.36 -27.45 26.93
CA VAL A 268 6.04 -27.35 28.23
C VAL A 268 7.51 -27.07 27.95
N GLY A 269 8.09 -26.09 28.64
CA GLY A 269 9.44 -25.62 28.35
C GLY A 269 9.49 -24.40 27.42
N ASP A 270 8.34 -23.95 26.92
CA ASP A 270 8.20 -22.73 26.12
C ASP A 270 7.63 -21.59 26.96
N ALA A 271 8.24 -20.42 26.84
CA ALA A 271 7.86 -19.20 27.55
C ALA A 271 7.57 -18.10 26.53
N PRO A 272 6.41 -18.02 25.88
CA PRO A 272 6.11 -16.86 25.06
C PRO A 272 5.59 -15.69 25.92
N THR A 273 6.05 -14.48 25.61
CA THR A 273 5.59 -13.21 26.23
C THR A 273 4.46 -12.56 25.43
N SER A 274 4.40 -12.82 24.12
CA SER A 274 3.42 -12.23 23.22
C SER A 274 2.86 -13.25 22.24
N ALA A 275 1.72 -12.94 21.64
CA ALA A 275 1.07 -13.86 20.72
C ALA A 275 0.06 -13.18 19.80
N VAL A 276 -0.17 -13.77 18.63
CA VAL A 276 -1.23 -13.43 17.68
C VAL A 276 -1.89 -14.69 17.15
N ALA A 277 -3.22 -14.76 17.18
CA ALA A 277 -4.00 -15.81 16.52
C ALA A 277 -4.39 -15.41 15.08
N ARG A 278 -4.25 -16.34 14.14
CA ARG A 278 -4.67 -16.21 12.73
C ARG A 278 -5.38 -17.47 12.25
N PRO A 279 -6.19 -17.42 11.17
CA PRO A 279 -6.95 -18.60 10.71
C PRO A 279 -6.09 -19.83 10.44
N GLU A 280 -4.80 -19.66 10.14
CA GLU A 280 -3.88 -20.74 9.79
C GLU A 280 -2.98 -21.22 10.93
N ALA A 281 -2.79 -20.41 11.99
CA ALA A 281 -1.81 -20.70 13.04
C ALA A 281 -1.94 -19.72 14.23
N ILE A 282 -1.23 -20.04 15.31
CA ILE A 282 -0.90 -19.08 16.36
C ILE A 282 0.59 -18.77 16.28
N TYR A 283 0.93 -17.48 16.37
CA TYR A 283 2.31 -17.00 16.34
C TYR A 283 2.69 -16.53 17.74
N TRP A 284 3.73 -17.14 18.30
CA TRP A 284 4.23 -16.93 19.65
C TRP A 284 5.54 -16.13 19.62
N GLY A 285 5.57 -15.01 20.33
CA GLY A 285 6.79 -14.25 20.54
C GLY A 285 7.52 -14.73 21.81
N GLY A 286 8.75 -15.22 21.65
CA GLY A 286 9.47 -15.88 22.73
C GLY A 286 10.09 -14.96 23.80
N ASP A 287 10.23 -15.52 25.00
CA ASP A 287 10.84 -14.93 26.20
C ASP A 287 12.31 -15.40 26.35
N PHE A 288 13.19 -15.00 25.43
CA PHE A 288 14.56 -15.54 25.39
C PHE A 288 15.55 -14.69 26.18
N ASN A 289 16.41 -15.36 26.96
CA ASN A 289 17.48 -14.74 27.74
C ASN A 289 18.64 -14.25 26.86
N VAL A 290 19.54 -13.48 27.49
CA VAL A 290 20.68 -12.74 26.92
C VAL A 290 21.67 -13.53 26.03
N ASP A 291 21.54 -14.86 25.97
CA ASP A 291 22.43 -15.77 25.22
C ASP A 291 21.69 -16.57 24.12
N SER A 292 20.41 -16.28 23.86
CA SER A 292 19.56 -17.03 22.93
C SER A 292 18.86 -16.12 21.92
N TRP A 293 18.61 -16.64 20.71
CA TRP A 293 17.93 -15.93 19.64
C TRP A 293 16.51 -15.53 20.04
N ALA A 294 16.12 -14.28 19.79
CA ALA A 294 14.73 -13.89 19.83
C ALA A 294 14.01 -14.56 18.63
N THR A 295 12.93 -15.29 18.89
CA THR A 295 12.17 -15.97 17.84
C THR A 295 10.67 -15.67 17.89
N VAL A 296 10.06 -15.68 16.69
CA VAL A 296 8.62 -15.85 16.55
C VAL A 296 8.36 -17.26 16.06
N GLU A 297 7.63 -18.03 16.87
CA GLU A 297 7.29 -19.41 16.61
C GLU A 297 5.85 -19.54 16.11
N ARG A 298 5.68 -20.21 14.97
CA ARG A 298 4.38 -20.54 14.40
C ARG A 298 3.96 -21.91 14.91
N TRP A 299 2.87 -21.97 15.67
CA TRP A 299 2.14 -23.19 15.99
C TRP A 299 1.02 -23.38 14.96
N ASP A 300 1.21 -24.34 14.06
CA ASP A 300 0.26 -24.67 13.00
C ASP A 300 -0.94 -25.42 13.58
N ARG A 301 -2.13 -24.83 13.47
CA ARG A 301 -3.34 -25.39 14.09
C ARG A 301 -3.81 -26.71 13.44
N PHE A 302 -3.46 -26.94 12.18
CA PHE A 302 -3.93 -28.11 11.43
C PHE A 302 -3.07 -29.33 11.70
N THR A 303 -1.77 -29.12 11.93
CA THR A 303 -0.79 -30.19 12.16
C THR A 303 -0.41 -30.33 13.64
N GLY A 304 -0.68 -29.31 14.46
CA GLY A 304 -0.23 -29.22 15.84
C GLY A 304 1.30 -29.05 15.97
N GLN A 305 1.99 -28.74 14.88
CA GLN A 305 3.45 -28.60 14.85
C GLN A 305 3.88 -27.15 15.03
N SER A 306 4.96 -26.96 15.77
CA SER A 306 5.60 -25.65 15.92
C SER A 306 6.84 -25.53 15.04
N ALA A 307 7.06 -24.34 14.48
CA ALA A 307 8.28 -23.99 13.76
C ALA A 307 8.60 -22.51 13.95
N ALA A 308 9.86 -22.18 14.27
CA ALA A 308 10.28 -20.78 14.27
C ALA A 308 10.34 -20.20 12.86
N THR A 309 9.80 -18.98 12.72
CA THR A 309 9.57 -18.27 11.46
C THR A 309 10.30 -16.94 11.40
N LEU A 310 10.59 -16.34 12.55
CA LEU A 310 11.54 -15.26 12.69
C LEU A 310 12.67 -15.73 13.60
N TYR A 311 13.90 -15.55 13.14
CA TYR A 311 15.10 -15.67 13.94
C TYR A 311 15.86 -14.35 13.87
N VAL A 312 16.09 -13.72 15.02
CA VAL A 312 16.93 -12.53 15.09
C VAL A 312 18.21 -12.89 15.82
N ASP A 313 19.34 -12.65 15.15
CA ASP A 313 20.70 -12.94 15.66
C ASP A 313 21.15 -11.93 16.73
N LYS A 314 20.23 -11.57 17.62
CA LYS A 314 20.48 -10.72 18.77
C LYS A 314 19.61 -11.21 19.92
N ALA A 315 20.18 -11.28 21.12
CA ALA A 315 19.45 -11.68 22.30
C ALA A 315 18.32 -10.68 22.62
N GLY A 316 17.14 -11.19 22.97
CA GLY A 316 15.99 -10.35 23.27
C GLY A 316 14.67 -11.09 23.36
N TYR A 317 13.66 -10.35 23.77
CA TYR A 317 12.28 -10.80 23.96
C TYR A 317 11.44 -10.25 22.81
N VAL A 318 10.56 -11.08 22.24
CA VAL A 318 9.48 -10.55 21.39
C VAL A 318 8.37 -10.06 22.32
N TRP A 319 8.49 -8.81 22.72
CA TRP A 319 7.80 -8.28 23.88
C TRP A 319 6.29 -8.10 23.67
N ASP A 320 5.90 -7.63 22.49
CA ASP A 320 4.50 -7.50 22.11
C ASP A 320 4.29 -7.83 20.63
N MET A 321 3.08 -8.25 20.30
CA MET A 321 2.67 -8.57 18.93
C MET A 321 1.25 -8.06 18.67
N LEU A 322 1.04 -7.57 17.45
CA LEU A 322 -0.24 -7.02 17.00
C LEU A 322 -0.61 -7.59 15.63
N HIS A 323 -1.87 -7.99 15.47
CA HIS A 323 -2.46 -8.25 14.16
C HIS A 323 -3.35 -7.08 13.73
N TYR A 324 -3.03 -6.44 12.60
CA TYR A 324 -3.81 -5.35 12.05
C TYR A 324 -3.78 -5.36 10.53
N LYS A 325 -4.96 -5.38 9.91
CA LYS A 325 -5.15 -5.39 8.44
C LYS A 325 -4.33 -6.48 7.72
N ASN A 326 -4.44 -7.72 8.19
CA ASN A 326 -3.72 -8.90 7.65
C ASN A 326 -2.19 -8.75 7.68
N VAL A 327 -1.67 -7.94 8.61
CA VAL A 327 -0.25 -7.81 8.90
C VAL A 327 -0.03 -8.06 10.39
N MET A 328 0.88 -8.96 10.69
CA MET A 328 1.42 -9.15 12.04
C MET A 328 2.59 -8.23 12.24
N TYR A 329 2.66 -7.62 13.41
CA TYR A 329 3.78 -6.80 13.86
C TYR A 329 4.36 -7.42 15.12
N ALA A 330 5.68 -7.38 15.26
CA ALA A 330 6.39 -7.91 16.41
C ALA A 330 7.47 -6.93 16.87
N THR A 331 7.53 -6.64 18.17
CA THR A 331 8.56 -5.77 18.75
C THR A 331 9.58 -6.61 19.49
N LEU A 332 10.85 -6.42 19.16
CA LEU A 332 11.95 -7.01 19.90
C LEU A 332 12.56 -6.01 20.86
N TYR A 333 12.70 -6.44 22.10
CA TYR A 333 13.18 -5.64 23.23
C TYR A 333 14.29 -6.37 24.00
N HIS A 334 15.19 -5.61 24.63
CA HIS A 334 16.20 -6.18 25.54
C HIS A 334 16.37 -5.32 26.80
N TYR A 335 16.13 -5.90 27.98
CA TYR A 335 16.17 -5.18 29.27
C TYR A 335 17.51 -4.50 29.57
N GLN A 336 18.63 -5.11 29.18
CA GLN A 336 19.95 -4.56 29.47
C GLN A 336 20.39 -3.48 28.47
N LEU A 337 19.56 -3.19 27.44
CA LEU A 337 19.85 -2.21 26.39
C LEU A 337 21.17 -2.46 25.64
N THR A 338 21.72 -3.67 25.75
CA THR A 338 22.92 -4.12 25.04
C THR A 338 22.65 -4.48 23.58
N VAL A 339 21.37 -4.58 23.21
CA VAL A 339 20.91 -4.93 21.88
C VAL A 339 19.97 -3.84 21.38
N THR A 340 20.15 -3.49 20.12
CA THR A 340 19.30 -2.57 19.37
C THR A 340 17.88 -3.13 19.26
N PRO A 341 16.85 -2.47 19.81
CA PRO A 341 15.47 -2.91 19.62
C PRO A 341 15.07 -2.85 18.15
N THR A 342 14.14 -3.70 17.74
CA THR A 342 13.68 -3.77 16.34
C THR A 342 12.17 -3.95 16.24
N LEU A 343 11.58 -3.41 15.18
CA LEU A 343 10.18 -3.62 14.79
C LEU A 343 10.16 -4.45 13.53
N TRP A 344 9.36 -5.53 13.52
CA TRP A 344 9.21 -6.44 12.40
C TRP A 344 7.75 -6.53 11.96
N ALA A 345 7.53 -6.91 10.71
CA ALA A 345 6.20 -7.23 10.20
C ALA A 345 6.18 -8.44 9.25
N SER A 346 5.05 -9.14 9.22
CA SER A 346 4.79 -10.27 8.32
C SER A 346 3.33 -10.34 7.91
N ARG A 347 3.06 -10.72 6.65
CA ARG A 347 1.68 -10.96 6.14
C ARG A 347 1.27 -12.43 6.15
N ASN A 348 2.22 -13.33 6.01
CA ASN A 348 2.01 -14.77 5.92
C ASN A 348 2.56 -15.52 7.15
N GLY A 349 3.28 -14.81 8.02
CA GLY A 349 3.93 -15.35 9.20
C GLY A 349 5.13 -16.23 8.93
N SER A 350 5.44 -16.57 7.68
CA SER A 350 6.65 -17.31 7.32
C SER A 350 7.81 -16.37 6.96
N GLU A 351 7.50 -15.15 6.52
CA GLU A 351 8.51 -14.21 6.05
C GLU A 351 8.33 -12.86 6.75
N TRP A 352 9.41 -12.40 7.37
CA TRP A 352 9.41 -11.23 8.23
C TRP A 352 10.34 -10.16 7.67
N VAL A 353 9.86 -8.92 7.66
CA VAL A 353 10.62 -7.75 7.22
C VAL A 353 10.89 -6.86 8.43
N MET A 354 12.16 -6.53 8.66
CA MET A 354 12.53 -5.52 9.66
C MET A 354 12.09 -4.15 9.14
N LEU A 355 11.21 -3.51 9.87
CA LEU A 355 10.66 -2.21 9.56
C LEU A 355 11.50 -1.08 10.12
N ARG A 356 12.07 -1.28 11.31
CA ARG A 356 12.87 -0.27 12.01
C ARG A 356 13.82 -0.90 13.01
N GLU A 357 15.01 -0.33 13.09
CA GLU A 357 15.97 -0.53 14.16
C GLU A 357 16.07 0.77 14.99
N PHE A 358 16.02 0.66 16.32
CA PHE A 358 16.00 1.80 17.25
C PHE A 358 17.40 2.06 17.82
N PRO A 359 17.89 3.30 17.94
CA PRO A 359 19.22 3.57 18.47
C PRO A 359 19.55 2.81 19.77
N LEU A 360 20.78 2.31 19.89
CA LEU A 360 21.25 1.62 21.10
C LEU A 360 21.13 2.53 22.32
N GLY A 361 20.65 2.00 23.46
CA GLY A 361 20.35 2.78 24.66
C GLY A 361 18.93 3.33 24.73
N GLN A 362 18.17 3.27 23.63
CA GLN A 362 16.72 3.35 23.68
C GLN A 362 16.18 1.96 24.05
N SER A 363 15.43 1.87 25.12
CA SER A 363 14.55 0.73 25.37
C SER A 363 13.47 0.72 24.29
N GLY A 364 13.34 -0.40 23.61
CA GLY A 364 12.46 -0.57 22.47
C GLY A 364 11.00 -0.29 22.74
N LEU A 365 10.23 -0.46 21.67
CA LEU A 365 8.77 -0.49 21.69
C LEU A 365 8.28 -1.53 22.70
N GLU A 366 7.77 -1.05 23.83
CA GLU A 366 7.25 -1.92 24.88
C GLU A 366 5.83 -2.39 24.56
N ILE A 367 4.99 -1.59 23.92
CA ILE A 367 3.54 -1.90 23.87
C ILE A 367 2.96 -1.31 22.60
N PHE A 368 2.33 -2.16 21.77
CA PHE A 368 1.44 -1.67 20.73
C PHE A 368 0.24 -1.00 21.41
N GLY A 369 0.18 0.32 21.27
CA GLY A 369 -1.00 1.10 21.58
C GLY A 369 -2.08 0.90 20.51
N PRO A 370 -3.20 1.62 20.64
CA PRO A 370 -4.31 1.46 19.72
C PRO A 370 -3.98 1.96 18.31
N VAL A 371 -4.76 1.48 17.34
CA VAL A 371 -4.70 1.94 15.96
C VAL A 371 -5.83 2.93 15.69
N ARG A 372 -5.50 4.14 15.25
CA ARG A 372 -6.49 5.19 14.88
C ARG A 372 -6.11 5.83 13.56
N ASP A 373 -7.06 5.99 12.65
CA ASP A 373 -6.85 6.63 11.34
C ASP A 373 -5.68 6.01 10.53
N GLY A 374 -5.44 4.71 10.74
CA GLY A 374 -4.33 3.95 10.14
C GLY A 374 -2.97 4.13 10.82
N TRP A 375 -2.87 4.92 11.89
CA TRP A 375 -1.69 5.06 12.73
C TRP A 375 -1.72 4.06 13.87
N MET A 376 -0.72 3.21 13.95
CA MET A 376 -0.40 2.37 15.10
C MET A 376 0.43 3.22 16.06
N HIS A 377 -0.10 3.46 17.26
CA HIS A 377 0.64 4.18 18.31
C HIS A 377 1.43 3.18 19.14
N ASN A 378 2.61 3.55 19.62
CA ASN A 378 3.42 2.65 20.44
C ASN A 378 4.18 3.44 21.51
N SER A 379 4.34 2.84 22.69
CA SER A 379 5.14 3.38 23.78
C SER A 379 6.56 2.84 23.73
N TYR A 380 7.56 3.72 23.74
CA TYR A 380 8.96 3.35 23.90
C TYR A 380 9.56 4.03 25.14
N LEU A 381 10.69 3.52 25.62
CA LEU A 381 11.44 4.13 26.72
C LEU A 381 12.82 4.55 26.20
N ASP A 382 13.11 5.83 26.04
CA ASP A 382 14.47 6.29 25.72
C ASP A 382 15.29 6.48 27.00
N GLY A 383 16.19 5.56 27.33
CA GLY A 383 16.88 5.59 28.62
C GLY A 383 15.90 5.58 29.81
N GLN A 384 15.74 6.71 30.52
CA GLN A 384 14.74 6.89 31.59
C GLN A 384 13.55 7.78 31.20
N GLN A 385 13.44 8.20 29.94
CA GLN A 385 12.36 9.08 29.50
C GLN A 385 11.37 8.31 28.61
N PRO A 386 10.09 8.20 29.01
CA PRO A 386 9.08 7.59 28.17
C PRO A 386 8.77 8.49 26.97
N GLY A 387 8.57 7.89 25.79
CA GLY A 387 8.16 8.57 24.58
C GLY A 387 7.16 7.73 23.77
N TYR A 388 6.58 8.34 22.72
CA TYR A 388 5.61 7.67 21.83
C TYR A 388 5.98 7.81 20.37
N LEU A 389 5.73 6.75 19.60
CA LEU A 389 5.91 6.73 18.17
C LEU A 389 4.62 6.28 17.49
N GLY A 390 4.18 7.07 16.51
CA GLY A 390 3.10 6.72 15.60
C GLY A 390 3.68 6.16 14.30
N TYR A 391 3.18 5.00 13.87
CA TYR A 391 3.52 4.38 12.59
C TYR A 391 2.26 4.28 11.74
N ARG A 392 2.28 4.84 10.53
CA ARG A 392 1.18 4.63 9.59
C ARG A 392 1.58 3.62 8.54
N TYR A 393 0.87 2.49 8.52
CA TYR A 393 0.97 1.60 7.37
C TYR A 393 0.32 2.28 6.16
N ARG A 394 1.13 2.57 5.14
CA ARG A 394 0.64 2.94 3.82
C ARG A 394 0.96 1.75 2.91
N PRO A 395 -0.03 0.95 2.48
CA PRO A 395 0.25 -0.03 1.45
C PRO A 395 0.87 0.72 0.27
N PRO A 396 1.96 0.21 -0.34
CA PRO A 396 2.47 0.79 -1.57
C PRO A 396 1.29 0.92 -2.54
N ARG A 397 1.00 2.16 -2.99
CA ARG A 397 -0.01 2.41 -4.03
C ARG A 397 0.52 2.04 -5.42
N VAL A 398 1.40 1.05 -5.50
CA VAL A 398 2.02 0.63 -6.75
C VAL A 398 1.11 -0.40 -7.37
N ARG A 399 0.17 0.05 -8.21
CA ARG A 399 -0.35 -0.85 -9.24
C ARG A 399 0.81 -1.10 -10.20
N SER A 400 1.26 -2.36 -10.27
CA SER A 400 2.22 -2.76 -11.28
C SER A 400 1.60 -2.63 -12.67
N ILE A 401 2.28 -1.94 -13.58
CA ILE A 401 2.16 -2.19 -15.01
C ILE A 401 3.49 -2.85 -15.39
N SER A 402 3.44 -4.16 -15.63
CA SER A 402 4.44 -4.91 -16.40
C SER A 402 5.91 -4.82 -15.95
N GLY A 403 6.26 -5.55 -14.89
CA GLY A 403 7.53 -6.29 -14.85
C GLY A 403 8.87 -5.53 -14.76
N LEU A 404 8.91 -4.27 -14.32
CA LEU A 404 10.18 -3.58 -14.00
C LEU A 404 10.24 -3.20 -12.51
N ARG A 405 11.26 -3.71 -11.80
CA ARG A 405 11.55 -3.37 -10.40
C ARG A 405 12.45 -2.13 -10.37
N VAL A 406 12.00 -1.06 -9.73
CA VAL A 406 12.83 0.12 -9.40
C VAL A 406 12.77 0.30 -7.88
N GLU A 407 13.93 0.23 -7.24
CA GLU A 407 14.07 0.40 -5.79
C GLU A 407 14.34 1.86 -5.41
N PRO A 408 13.93 2.33 -4.22
CA PRO A 408 14.42 3.56 -3.62
C PRO A 408 15.76 3.36 -2.90
N GLU A 409 16.58 4.42 -2.90
CA GLU A 409 18.00 4.52 -2.49
C GLU A 409 18.34 4.10 -1.04
N ALA A 410 17.35 3.87 -0.17
CA ALA A 410 17.57 3.70 1.27
C ALA A 410 18.21 2.36 1.70
N THR A 411 18.52 1.44 0.78
CA THR A 411 19.13 0.13 1.09
C THR A 411 20.62 0.02 0.81
N ASN A 412 21.31 1.04 0.31
CA ASN A 412 22.76 0.97 0.09
C ASN A 412 23.56 1.81 1.10
N GLY A 413 23.83 1.19 2.26
CA GLY A 413 24.98 1.54 3.08
C GLY A 413 26.29 1.15 2.38
N LEU A 414 26.75 1.95 1.43
CA LEU A 414 28.12 1.91 0.93
C LEU A 414 28.77 3.27 1.05
N ALA A 415 29.85 3.29 1.84
CA ALA A 415 30.70 4.42 2.11
C ALA A 415 31.28 5.07 0.85
N SER A 416 31.48 6.39 0.96
CA SER A 416 32.40 7.24 0.21
C SER A 416 33.26 6.56 -0.86
N VAL A 417 32.90 6.72 -2.14
CA VAL A 417 33.85 6.65 -3.25
C VAL A 417 33.55 7.80 -4.22
N GLN A 418 34.58 8.59 -4.50
CA GLN A 418 34.56 9.62 -5.54
C GLN A 418 34.04 9.05 -6.87
N LEU A 419 33.08 9.72 -7.50
CA LEU A 419 32.80 9.53 -8.92
C LEU A 419 32.78 10.89 -9.61
N SER A 420 33.91 11.21 -10.24
CA SER A 420 34.02 12.13 -11.34
C SER A 420 33.43 11.48 -12.60
N SER A 421 32.15 11.63 -12.83
CA SER A 421 31.56 11.55 -14.17
C SER A 421 30.11 12.01 -14.10
N ALA A 422 29.81 13.12 -14.76
CA ALA A 422 28.45 13.41 -15.16
C ALA A 422 27.93 12.19 -15.94
N GLU A 423 26.77 11.65 -15.58
CA GLU A 423 26.12 10.66 -16.44
C GLU A 423 25.75 11.36 -17.76
N GLU A 424 26.46 10.99 -18.85
CA GLU A 424 26.03 11.28 -20.20
C GLU A 424 24.73 10.50 -20.47
N GLY A 425 23.59 11.16 -20.25
CA GLY A 425 22.27 10.53 -20.39
C GLY A 425 21.07 11.40 -20.06
N LEU A 426 21.25 12.61 -19.51
CA LEU A 426 20.16 13.55 -19.26
C LEU A 426 19.52 13.99 -20.59
N THR A 427 18.40 13.38 -20.95
CA THR A 427 17.54 13.92 -22.00
C THR A 427 16.67 15.00 -21.38
N GLY A 428 16.95 16.27 -21.70
CA GLY A 428 16.07 17.39 -21.35
C GLY A 428 16.62 18.43 -20.37
N TRP A 429 17.75 18.20 -19.69
CA TRP A 429 18.40 19.19 -18.81
C TRP A 429 19.91 18.99 -18.76
N TYR A 430 20.67 20.06 -18.58
CA TYR A 430 22.12 19.97 -18.35
C TYR A 430 22.51 20.72 -17.07
N ALA A 431 23.28 20.05 -16.23
CA ALA A 431 24.01 20.69 -15.15
C ALA A 431 25.15 21.51 -15.76
N TYR A 432 25.30 22.76 -15.34
CA TYR A 432 26.43 23.58 -15.78
C TYR A 432 27.08 24.29 -14.60
N ASN A 433 28.40 24.47 -14.69
CA ASN A 433 29.17 25.30 -13.78
C ASN A 433 29.68 26.52 -14.55
N TRP A 434 29.14 27.70 -14.22
CA TRP A 434 29.55 28.94 -14.88
C TRP A 434 30.88 29.43 -14.29
N GLY A 435 32.01 28.90 -14.79
CA GLY A 435 33.33 29.35 -14.35
C GLY A 435 34.52 28.42 -14.54
N GLY A 436 34.34 27.21 -15.12
CA GLY A 436 35.46 26.29 -15.36
C GLY A 436 36.02 25.58 -14.11
N GLY A 437 35.33 25.67 -12.97
CA GLY A 437 35.66 24.94 -11.74
C GLY A 437 34.93 23.59 -11.66
N SER A 438 35.61 22.56 -11.13
CA SER A 438 35.17 21.15 -11.13
C SER A 438 34.31 20.72 -9.92
N GLY A 439 33.43 21.58 -9.39
CA GLY A 439 32.87 21.41 -8.03
C GLY A 439 31.36 21.21 -7.84
N SER A 440 30.54 21.15 -8.89
CA SER A 440 29.07 21.02 -8.73
C SER A 440 28.64 19.55 -8.78
N GLN A 441 27.76 19.12 -7.86
CA GLN A 441 27.15 17.80 -7.87
C GLN A 441 25.67 17.94 -8.24
N VAL A 442 25.20 17.15 -9.21
CA VAL A 442 23.80 17.06 -9.58
C VAL A 442 23.39 15.61 -9.45
N ALA A 443 22.40 15.36 -8.59
CA ALA A 443 21.91 14.03 -8.30
C ALA A 443 20.43 13.92 -8.71
N TRP A 444 20.02 12.73 -9.10
CA TRP A 444 18.64 12.41 -9.41
C TRP A 444 17.97 11.90 -8.13
N ASP A 445 17.06 12.67 -7.55
CA ASP A 445 16.32 12.25 -6.35
C ASP A 445 14.91 11.78 -6.76
N THR A 446 14.72 10.47 -6.73
CA THR A 446 13.46 9.80 -7.06
C THR A 446 12.47 9.77 -5.89
N THR A 447 12.91 10.15 -4.70
CA THR A 447 12.16 9.91 -3.46
C THR A 447 11.31 11.10 -3.02
N THR A 448 11.50 12.28 -3.62
CA THR A 448 10.88 13.50 -3.09
C THR A 448 10.27 14.45 -4.14
N ALA A 449 9.28 13.99 -4.90
CA ALA A 449 8.54 14.78 -5.91
C ALA A 449 7.07 15.06 -5.55
N HIS A 450 6.53 16.15 -6.11
CA HIS A 450 5.09 16.34 -6.32
C HIS A 450 4.90 16.78 -7.78
N HIS A 451 4.42 15.84 -8.62
CA HIS A 451 4.11 15.90 -10.06
C HIS A 451 5.22 15.49 -11.07
N GLY A 452 5.76 14.31 -10.86
CA GLY A 452 6.61 13.54 -11.76
C GLY A 452 7.31 12.46 -10.93
N ASN A 453 7.69 11.32 -11.49
CA ASN A 453 8.30 10.24 -10.70
C ASN A 453 9.74 10.55 -10.23
N ALA A 454 10.26 11.76 -10.48
CA ALA A 454 11.61 12.18 -10.11
C ALA A 454 11.75 13.70 -10.04
N SER A 455 12.69 14.18 -9.24
CA SER A 455 13.15 15.57 -9.22
C SER A 455 14.68 15.63 -9.37
N VAL A 456 15.20 16.70 -9.95
CA VAL A 456 16.65 16.95 -9.98
C VAL A 456 17.04 17.69 -8.70
N HIS A 457 17.93 17.08 -7.91
CA HIS A 457 18.52 17.70 -6.73
C HIS A 457 19.84 18.37 -7.12
N VAL A 458 19.95 19.65 -6.80
CA VAL A 458 21.10 20.47 -7.13
C VAL A 458 21.78 20.89 -5.83
N THR A 459 23.01 20.40 -5.64
CA THR A 459 23.83 20.78 -4.49
C THR A 459 25.19 21.31 -4.91
N SER A 460 25.79 22.15 -4.08
CA SER A 460 27.15 22.61 -4.30
C SER A 460 27.97 22.62 -3.02
N ALA A 461 29.22 22.20 -3.15
CA ALA A 461 30.19 22.30 -2.05
C ALA A 461 30.55 23.78 -1.82
N PRO A 462 30.82 24.19 -0.56
CA PRO A 462 31.31 25.54 -0.26
C PRO A 462 32.54 25.90 -1.10
N GLY A 463 32.53 27.07 -1.75
CA GLY A 463 33.63 27.54 -2.61
C GLY A 463 33.59 27.06 -4.07
N SER A 464 32.55 26.35 -4.49
CA SER A 464 32.29 26.03 -5.90
C SER A 464 31.45 27.13 -6.58
N PHE A 465 31.75 27.42 -7.84
CA PHE A 465 31.09 28.49 -8.58
C PHE A 465 29.69 28.08 -9.07
N ARG A 466 28.70 28.93 -8.76
CA ARG A 466 27.36 29.08 -9.39
C ARG A 466 26.72 27.81 -9.96
N PRO A 467 26.27 26.87 -9.11
CA PRO A 467 25.51 25.71 -9.58
C PRO A 467 24.18 26.15 -10.20
N GLY A 468 23.76 25.47 -11.27
CA GLY A 468 22.49 25.71 -11.93
C GLY A 468 22.02 24.55 -12.79
N VAL A 469 20.75 24.63 -13.19
CA VAL A 469 20.12 23.71 -14.15
C VAL A 469 19.53 24.53 -15.28
N GLN A 470 19.69 24.02 -16.50
CA GLN A 470 19.16 24.61 -17.72
C GLN A 470 18.32 23.56 -18.45
N THR A 471 17.10 23.92 -18.86
CA THR A 471 16.26 23.04 -19.69
C THR A 471 16.97 22.78 -21.02
N SER A 472 16.68 21.67 -21.67
CA SER A 472 16.94 21.55 -23.09
C SER A 472 16.21 22.67 -23.81
N ALA A 473 16.81 23.08 -24.91
CA ALA A 473 16.25 24.14 -25.70
C ALA A 473 14.92 23.73 -26.31
N ALA A 474 13.88 24.54 -26.06
CA ALA A 474 12.62 24.40 -26.75
C ALA A 474 12.82 24.93 -28.19
N ALA A 475 12.88 24.00 -29.14
CA ALA A 475 12.89 24.33 -30.56
C ALA A 475 11.47 24.70 -31.01
N GLY A 476 11.29 25.90 -31.55
CA GLY A 476 10.00 26.42 -32.00
C GLY A 476 10.13 27.83 -32.54
N VAL A 477 9.17 28.30 -33.36
CA VAL A 477 9.19 29.67 -33.88
C VAL A 477 8.57 30.61 -32.86
N PHE A 478 9.35 31.52 -32.28
CA PHE A 478 8.92 32.55 -31.33
C PHE A 478 9.04 33.92 -31.99
N PRO A 479 7.96 34.46 -32.60
CA PRO A 479 8.02 35.75 -33.28
C PRO A 479 8.50 36.90 -32.37
N ALA A 480 9.16 37.88 -32.98
CA ALA A 480 9.50 39.11 -32.28
C ALA A 480 8.25 39.75 -31.65
N GLY A 481 8.32 40.12 -30.37
CA GLY A 481 7.20 40.72 -29.64
C GLY A 481 6.23 39.72 -29.00
N THR A 482 6.34 38.42 -29.27
CA THR A 482 5.49 37.39 -28.62
C THR A 482 5.88 37.21 -27.16
N ALA A 483 4.89 37.21 -26.26
CA ALA A 483 5.11 36.93 -24.84
C ALA A 483 5.27 35.42 -24.60
N VAL A 484 6.44 35.02 -24.11
CA VAL A 484 6.76 33.65 -23.72
C VAL A 484 6.76 33.56 -22.20
N LYS A 485 6.13 32.52 -21.66
CA LYS A 485 6.09 32.24 -20.21
C LYS A 485 6.76 30.90 -19.92
N GLY A 486 7.67 30.89 -18.96
CA GLY A 486 8.35 29.71 -18.46
C GLY A 486 7.88 29.45 -17.04
N THR A 487 7.30 28.28 -16.76
CA THR A 487 6.93 27.88 -15.40
C THR A 487 7.91 26.81 -14.92
N ILE A 488 8.41 26.94 -13.69
CA ILE A 488 9.31 25.95 -13.07
C ILE A 488 8.79 25.59 -11.69
N TRP A 489 8.62 24.31 -11.42
CA TRP A 489 8.24 23.83 -10.10
C TRP A 489 9.48 23.48 -9.29
N MET A 490 9.67 24.17 -8.17
CA MET A 490 10.82 23.93 -7.28
C MET A 490 10.48 23.94 -5.80
N LYS A 491 11.33 23.31 -5.01
CA LYS A 491 11.39 23.44 -3.54
C LYS A 491 12.85 23.61 -3.10
N GLY A 492 13.06 24.14 -1.90
CA GLY A 492 14.39 24.28 -1.29
C GLY A 492 14.29 24.75 0.15
N ALA A 493 15.37 24.57 0.93
CA ALA A 493 15.39 24.94 2.33
C ALA A 493 15.23 26.46 2.50
N TRP A 494 14.18 26.87 3.22
CA TRP A 494 13.73 28.26 3.39
C TRP A 494 14.81 29.25 3.88
N LEU A 495 15.90 28.74 4.45
CA LEU A 495 16.90 29.54 5.16
C LEU A 495 18.29 29.60 4.49
N ALA A 496 18.54 28.87 3.40
CA ALA A 496 19.90 28.76 2.87
C ALA A 496 20.23 29.72 1.69
N ASN A 497 19.25 30.23 0.93
CA ASN A 497 19.59 30.76 -0.39
C ASN A 497 18.72 31.92 -0.95
N PRO A 498 19.02 33.20 -0.61
CA PRO A 498 18.28 34.37 -1.12
C PRO A 498 18.60 34.77 -2.58
N ASP A 499 19.55 34.11 -3.26
CA ASP A 499 20.13 34.58 -4.53
C ASP A 499 19.92 33.64 -5.73
N LEU A 500 18.92 32.76 -5.68
CA LEU A 500 18.51 31.98 -6.85
C LEU A 500 17.93 32.90 -7.94
N ARG A 501 18.34 32.68 -9.19
CA ARG A 501 17.88 33.45 -10.35
C ARG A 501 17.30 32.53 -11.42
N ALA A 502 16.12 32.86 -11.92
CA ALA A 502 15.51 32.20 -13.08
C ALA A 502 15.39 33.18 -14.26
N HIS A 503 15.73 32.76 -15.48
CA HIS A 503 15.59 33.58 -16.69
C HIS A 503 15.50 32.71 -17.95
N PHE A 504 15.05 33.31 -19.06
CA PHE A 504 15.18 32.70 -20.37
C PHE A 504 16.56 32.99 -20.97
N ARG A 505 17.13 32.03 -21.70
CA ARG A 505 18.27 32.22 -22.59
C ARG A 505 17.82 32.02 -24.02
N ASP A 506 18.02 33.05 -24.84
CA ASP A 506 17.69 33.07 -26.27
C ASP A 506 18.96 32.81 -27.07
N HIS A 507 19.17 31.54 -27.44
CA HIS A 507 20.38 31.14 -28.18
C HIS A 507 20.39 31.67 -29.60
N THR A 508 19.21 31.87 -30.19
CA THR A 508 19.09 32.41 -31.55
C THR A 508 19.61 33.84 -31.61
N ASN A 509 19.24 34.65 -30.62
CA ASN A 509 19.61 36.06 -30.56
C ASN A 509 20.81 36.32 -29.63
N GLN A 510 21.43 35.27 -29.07
CA GLN A 510 22.54 35.33 -28.11
C GLN A 510 22.27 36.29 -26.94
N ARG A 511 21.06 36.21 -26.35
CA ARG A 511 20.62 37.15 -25.32
C ARG A 511 19.97 36.43 -24.14
N ASP A 512 20.35 36.85 -22.94
CA ASP A 512 19.65 36.45 -21.72
C ASP A 512 18.46 37.41 -21.46
N GLY A 513 17.31 36.82 -21.13
CA GLY A 513 16.13 37.54 -20.67
C GLY A 513 16.30 38.15 -19.27
N PRO A 514 15.32 38.95 -18.80
CA PRO A 514 15.33 39.51 -17.46
C PRO A 514 15.45 38.41 -16.39
N LYS A 515 16.31 38.64 -15.40
CA LYS A 515 16.54 37.69 -14.30
C LYS A 515 15.52 37.91 -13.19
N LEU A 516 14.70 36.90 -12.93
CA LEU A 516 13.77 36.86 -11.80
C LEU A 516 14.50 36.32 -10.57
N MET A 517 14.45 37.06 -9.47
CA MET A 517 14.91 36.57 -8.17
C MET A 517 13.89 35.56 -7.63
N VAL A 518 14.37 34.39 -7.28
CA VAL A 518 13.56 33.25 -6.85
C VAL A 518 13.79 32.97 -5.37
N ARG A 519 12.70 32.76 -4.63
CA ARG A 519 12.76 32.23 -3.27
C ARG A 519 12.23 30.80 -3.29
N ALA A 520 13.11 29.84 -3.05
CA ALA A 520 12.71 28.47 -2.87
C ALA A 520 11.88 28.34 -1.58
N THR A 521 10.80 27.57 -1.63
CA THR A 521 9.96 27.27 -0.47
C THR A 521 10.15 25.82 -0.05
N GLN A 522 9.77 25.48 1.20
CA GLN A 522 9.82 24.11 1.71
C GLN A 522 8.85 23.17 0.97
N THR A 523 7.88 23.74 0.25
CA THR A 523 6.94 23.05 -0.63
C THR A 523 7.23 23.38 -2.08
N PHE A 524 6.88 22.48 -3.01
CA PHE A 524 6.97 22.76 -4.43
C PHE A 524 6.04 23.92 -4.81
N ARG A 525 6.60 24.95 -5.45
CA ARG A 525 5.81 26.06 -5.98
C ARG A 525 6.20 26.39 -7.42
N PRO A 526 5.21 26.76 -8.26
CA PRO A 526 5.49 27.24 -9.60
C PRO A 526 6.14 28.62 -9.53
N ILE A 527 7.21 28.81 -10.31
CA ILE A 527 7.85 30.09 -10.57
C ILE A 527 7.61 30.41 -12.02
N VAL A 528 7.02 31.56 -12.28
CA VAL A 528 6.72 32.01 -13.64
C VAL A 528 7.71 33.09 -14.05
N VAL A 529 8.52 32.79 -15.06
CA VAL A 529 9.42 33.72 -15.76
C VAL A 529 8.74 34.15 -17.05
N SER A 530 8.85 35.43 -17.43
CA SER A 530 8.33 35.91 -18.72
C SER A 530 9.47 36.49 -19.56
N TYR A 531 9.40 36.28 -20.88
CA TYR A 531 10.36 36.82 -21.85
C TYR A 531 9.64 37.22 -23.14
N THR A 532 10.09 38.30 -23.76
CA THR A 532 9.58 38.77 -25.05
C THR A 532 10.78 38.92 -25.99
N PRO A 533 10.95 38.04 -26.98
CA PRO A 533 12.05 38.14 -27.94
C PRO A 533 11.98 39.46 -28.71
N LEU A 534 13.10 40.17 -28.83
CA LEU A 534 13.15 41.40 -29.66
C LEU A 534 13.27 41.11 -31.15
N ALA A 535 13.71 39.91 -31.50
CA ALA A 535 13.76 39.35 -32.84
C ALA A 535 13.24 37.90 -32.78
N THR A 536 12.78 37.35 -33.91
CA THR A 536 12.27 35.98 -33.96
C THR A 536 13.33 35.01 -33.43
N SER A 537 12.99 34.26 -32.38
CA SER A 537 13.84 33.21 -31.81
C SER A 537 13.36 31.85 -32.29
N TYR A 538 14.29 30.92 -32.46
CA TYR A 538 14.01 29.53 -32.79
C TYR A 538 14.36 28.56 -31.65
N LEU A 539 14.99 29.08 -30.60
CA LEU A 539 15.68 28.28 -29.59
C LEU A 539 15.75 29.03 -28.26
N LEU A 540 14.89 28.64 -27.32
CA LEU A 540 14.78 29.23 -25.99
C LEU A 540 15.01 28.18 -24.89
N ASP A 541 15.78 28.55 -23.87
CA ASP A 541 16.04 27.72 -22.71
C ASP A 541 15.59 28.45 -21.45
N LEU A 542 15.13 27.70 -20.46
CA LEU A 542 14.80 28.22 -19.14
C LEU A 542 15.89 27.80 -18.16
N VAL A 543 16.50 28.80 -17.52
CA VAL A 543 17.74 28.64 -16.75
C VAL A 543 17.51 29.06 -15.30
N ILE A 544 17.85 28.19 -14.35
CA ILE A 544 17.91 28.49 -12.90
C ILE A 544 19.34 28.30 -12.39
N TYR A 545 19.86 29.25 -11.61
CA TYR A 545 21.16 29.10 -10.95
C TYR A 545 21.27 29.93 -9.68
N ASP A 546 22.18 29.52 -8.78
CA ASP A 546 22.64 30.34 -7.67
C ASP A 546 23.72 31.31 -8.16
N ASN A 547 23.55 32.61 -7.91
CA ASN A 547 24.47 33.64 -8.38
C ASN A 547 25.59 33.98 -7.37
N ARG A 548 25.67 33.30 -6.23
CA ARG A 548 26.72 33.52 -5.22
C ARG A 548 27.96 32.68 -5.49
N ASP A 549 29.13 33.26 -5.20
CA ASP A 549 30.42 32.59 -5.39
C ASP A 549 30.88 31.80 -4.14
N SER A 550 30.10 31.79 -3.04
CA SER A 550 30.55 31.25 -1.74
C SER A 550 29.54 30.43 -0.93
N ALA A 551 28.32 30.21 -1.43
CA ALA A 551 27.28 29.50 -0.68
C ALA A 551 26.89 28.17 -1.32
N SER A 552 26.52 27.20 -0.48
CA SER A 552 25.93 25.93 -0.92
C SER A 552 24.53 26.18 -1.48
N ALA A 553 24.32 25.90 -2.76
CA ALA A 553 22.97 25.73 -3.29
C ALA A 553 22.41 24.40 -2.81
N ASP A 554 21.13 24.40 -2.47
CA ASP A 554 20.38 23.20 -2.11
C ASP A 554 18.91 23.41 -2.48
N PHE A 555 18.53 22.92 -3.66
CA PHE A 555 17.18 23.00 -4.18
C PHE A 555 16.85 21.82 -5.09
N HIS A 556 15.56 21.54 -5.22
CA HIS A 556 15.03 20.53 -6.13
C HIS A 556 14.19 21.18 -7.22
N VAL A 557 14.32 20.69 -8.45
CA VAL A 557 13.48 21.05 -9.59
C VAL A 557 12.70 19.82 -10.02
N ASP A 558 11.37 19.92 -10.02
CA ASP A 558 10.48 18.82 -10.42
C ASP A 558 10.20 18.86 -11.92
N SER A 559 9.79 20.01 -12.43
CA SER A 559 9.44 20.15 -13.84
C SER A 559 9.52 21.60 -14.30
N ALA A 560 9.65 21.80 -15.61
CA ALA A 560 9.56 23.11 -16.24
C ALA A 560 8.75 23.04 -17.54
N MET A 561 8.09 24.15 -17.87
CA MET A 561 7.22 24.29 -19.04
C MET A 561 7.43 25.65 -19.69
N ILE A 562 7.66 25.68 -21.00
CA ILE A 562 7.68 26.92 -21.79
C ILE A 562 6.36 26.99 -22.58
N VAL A 563 5.67 28.12 -22.49
CA VAL A 563 4.40 28.40 -23.16
C VAL A 563 4.57 29.64 -24.04
N GLY A 564 4.27 29.51 -25.33
CA GLY A 564 4.17 30.63 -26.28
C GLY A 564 2.75 30.75 -26.80
N ASP A 565 2.18 31.95 -26.80
CA ASP A 565 0.80 32.23 -27.29
C ASP A 565 -0.29 31.29 -26.73
N GLY A 566 -0.17 30.92 -25.45
CA GLY A 566 -1.13 30.04 -24.77
C GLY A 566 -1.00 28.55 -25.10
N ARG A 567 0.00 28.16 -25.90
CA ARG A 567 0.29 26.77 -26.25
C ARG A 567 1.50 26.24 -25.49
N PRO A 568 1.43 25.08 -24.83
CA PRO A 568 2.59 24.44 -24.22
C PRO A 568 3.56 23.95 -25.31
N LEU A 569 4.85 24.23 -25.15
CA LEU A 569 5.89 23.93 -26.14
C LEU A 569 6.92 22.87 -25.68
N SER A 570 7.00 22.52 -24.38
CA SER A 570 7.89 21.44 -23.85
C SER A 570 7.51 20.95 -22.43
N TRP A 571 7.90 19.72 -22.05
CA TRP A 571 7.65 19.09 -20.71
C TRP A 571 8.72 18.08 -20.19
N GLN A 572 8.76 17.95 -18.83
CA GLN A 572 9.38 17.04 -17.79
C GLN A 572 10.82 16.49 -17.80
N ILE A 573 11.24 16.19 -16.56
CA ILE A 573 12.39 15.38 -16.10
C ILE A 573 11.94 13.90 -15.95
N GLY A 574 12.61 12.95 -16.63
CA GLY A 574 12.48 11.51 -16.34
C GLY A 574 11.97 10.56 -17.42
N GLY A 575 12.24 10.84 -18.69
CA GLY A 575 12.00 9.91 -19.79
C GLY A 575 12.35 10.53 -21.14
N THR A 576 12.49 9.70 -22.18
CA THR A 576 12.85 10.08 -23.56
C THR A 576 12.05 11.31 -24.03
N PRO A 577 12.67 12.28 -24.75
CA PRO A 577 12.01 13.51 -25.18
C PRO A 577 10.72 13.19 -25.93
N ARG A 578 9.58 13.75 -25.50
CA ARG A 578 8.34 13.70 -26.27
C ARG A 578 7.87 15.10 -26.63
N THR A 579 7.67 15.34 -27.92
CA THR A 579 6.76 16.39 -28.38
C THR A 579 5.37 16.15 -27.78
N ALA A 580 4.61 17.22 -27.49
CA ALA A 580 3.28 17.13 -26.88
C ALA A 580 2.40 16.10 -27.61
N GLU A 581 2.24 14.92 -27.02
CA GLU A 581 1.33 13.88 -27.46
C GLU A 581 0.07 13.99 -26.59
N SER A 582 -1.07 14.31 -27.21
CA SER A 582 -2.32 13.64 -26.85
C SER A 582 -2.06 12.14 -26.79
N LEU A 583 -2.69 11.40 -25.86
CA LEU A 583 -2.61 9.93 -25.73
C LEU A 583 -3.07 9.21 -27.02
N MET A 584 -2.28 9.30 -28.08
CA MET A 584 -2.48 8.66 -29.36
C MET A 584 -1.58 7.44 -29.38
N HIS A 585 -2.14 6.27 -29.14
CA HIS A 585 -1.43 5.04 -29.43
C HIS A 585 -1.60 4.78 -30.93
N THR A 586 -0.51 4.90 -31.69
CA THR A 586 -0.53 4.52 -33.11
C THR A 586 -0.51 3.00 -33.16
N ILE A 587 -1.68 2.40 -33.34
CA ILE A 587 -1.85 0.96 -33.58
C ILE A 587 -2.13 0.82 -35.07
N ASN A 588 -1.22 0.16 -35.79
CA ASN A 588 -1.44 -0.16 -37.19
C ASN A 588 -2.53 -1.24 -37.28
N TYR A 589 -3.77 -0.85 -37.58
CA TYR A 589 -4.85 -1.81 -37.76
C TYR A 589 -4.78 -2.44 -39.16
N PRO A 590 -4.88 -3.77 -39.28
CA PRO A 590 -5.13 -4.41 -40.57
C PRO A 590 -6.51 -4.02 -41.13
N PRO A 591 -6.82 -4.28 -42.42
CA PRO A 591 -8.12 -3.95 -43.02
C PRO A 591 -9.35 -4.57 -42.32
N ALA A 592 -9.13 -5.60 -41.51
CA ALA A 592 -10.11 -6.15 -40.59
C ALA A 592 -9.43 -6.43 -39.25
N TRP A 593 -10.04 -6.04 -38.15
CA TRP A 593 -9.46 -6.07 -36.82
C TRP A 593 -10.54 -6.21 -35.76
N THR A 594 -10.16 -6.66 -34.57
CA THR A 594 -11.04 -6.62 -33.40
C THR A 594 -10.32 -5.97 -32.26
N GLU A 595 -11.03 -5.15 -31.51
CA GLU A 595 -10.52 -4.51 -30.32
C GLU A 595 -11.49 -4.73 -29.17
N SER A 596 -11.00 -5.21 -28.04
CA SER A 596 -11.78 -5.41 -26.82
C SER A 596 -11.21 -4.57 -25.67
N TRP A 597 -12.08 -4.02 -24.82
CA TRP A 597 -11.69 -3.22 -23.67
C TRP A 597 -12.78 -3.21 -22.60
N PHE A 598 -12.42 -2.72 -21.42
CA PHE A 598 -13.36 -2.47 -20.32
C PHE A 598 -13.57 -0.98 -20.12
N TRP A 599 -14.78 -0.60 -19.78
CA TRP A 599 -15.14 0.79 -19.48
C TRP A 599 -15.96 0.84 -18.19
N GLN A 600 -15.47 1.58 -17.20
CA GLN A 600 -16.24 1.93 -16.00
C GLN A 600 -16.45 3.44 -15.97
N ALA A 601 -17.69 3.88 -15.80
CA ALA A 601 -17.99 5.28 -15.58
C ALA A 601 -17.41 5.70 -14.23
N ALA A 602 -16.41 6.58 -14.22
CA ALA A 602 -15.76 6.99 -12.98
C ALA A 602 -16.75 7.76 -12.08
N ASN A 603 -16.68 7.47 -10.78
CA ASN A 603 -17.49 8.11 -9.75
C ASN A 603 -17.01 9.55 -9.47
N ALA A 604 -17.13 10.45 -10.44
CA ALA A 604 -16.99 11.86 -10.15
C ALA A 604 -18.24 12.30 -9.38
N GLY A 605 -18.06 13.11 -8.35
CA GLY A 605 -19.16 13.70 -7.57
C GLY A 605 -20.06 14.68 -8.34
N THR A 606 -19.97 14.72 -9.67
CA THR A 606 -20.83 15.47 -10.57
C THR A 606 -21.54 14.49 -11.50
N ASP A 607 -22.76 14.83 -11.91
CA ASP A 607 -23.61 14.09 -12.84
C ASP A 607 -23.00 14.08 -14.26
N LEU A 608 -21.84 13.46 -14.42
CA LEU A 608 -21.11 13.32 -15.68
C LEU A 608 -21.94 12.53 -16.71
N MET A 609 -22.93 11.79 -16.24
CA MET A 609 -23.90 11.09 -17.04
C MET A 609 -25.03 11.99 -17.53
N ALA A 610 -25.03 13.30 -17.25
CA ALA A 610 -26.06 14.22 -17.78
C ALA A 610 -25.69 14.84 -19.14
N GLN A 611 -24.48 14.58 -19.68
CA GLN A 611 -24.08 15.06 -21.01
C GLN A 611 -23.51 13.94 -21.89
N PRO A 612 -23.60 14.07 -23.23
CA PRO A 612 -23.00 13.12 -24.16
C PRO A 612 -21.52 12.88 -23.84
N LEU A 613 -21.13 11.61 -23.77
CA LEU A 613 -19.80 11.21 -23.36
C LEU A 613 -19.14 10.37 -24.45
N VAL A 614 -18.02 10.85 -25.00
CA VAL A 614 -17.19 10.01 -25.90
C VAL A 614 -16.43 8.98 -25.07
N VAL A 615 -16.75 7.71 -25.31
CA VAL A 615 -16.14 6.54 -24.64
C VAL A 615 -14.83 6.16 -25.32
N LYS A 616 -14.80 6.16 -26.66
CA LYS A 616 -13.64 5.73 -27.44
C LYS A 616 -13.69 6.29 -28.87
N SER A 617 -12.54 6.47 -29.51
CA SER A 617 -12.49 6.90 -30.91
C SER A 617 -11.32 6.31 -31.69
N TRP A 618 -11.56 6.06 -32.97
CA TRP A 618 -10.64 5.58 -33.99
C TRP A 618 -10.46 6.67 -35.03
N LEU A 619 -9.22 6.93 -35.44
CA LEU A 619 -8.89 7.99 -36.38
C LEU A 619 -8.17 7.40 -37.59
N THR A 620 -8.37 8.05 -38.73
CA THR A 620 -7.61 7.81 -39.95
C THR A 620 -6.62 8.96 -40.18
N ALA A 621 -5.59 8.72 -40.99
CA ALA A 621 -4.56 9.70 -41.29
C ALA A 621 -5.08 10.97 -41.99
N ASP A 622 -6.20 10.87 -42.71
CA ASP A 622 -6.86 11.97 -43.44
C ASP A 622 -7.89 12.74 -42.59
N GLY A 623 -8.01 12.44 -41.30
CA GLY A 623 -8.88 13.17 -40.37
C GLY A 623 -10.32 12.66 -40.33
N ASN A 624 -10.62 11.54 -40.99
CA ASN A 624 -11.86 10.81 -40.75
C ASN A 624 -11.79 10.12 -39.38
N ALA A 625 -12.96 9.91 -38.78
CA ALA A 625 -13.05 9.36 -37.43
C ALA A 625 -14.23 8.43 -37.30
N MET A 626 -14.10 7.46 -36.40
CA MET A 626 -15.22 6.75 -35.80
C MET A 626 -15.14 6.93 -34.30
N TRP A 627 -16.25 7.12 -33.60
CA TRP A 627 -16.22 7.14 -32.14
C TRP A 627 -17.48 6.54 -31.53
N LEU A 628 -17.29 5.93 -30.37
CA LEU A 628 -18.35 5.46 -29.50
C LEU A 628 -18.66 6.56 -28.49
N SER A 629 -19.91 7.00 -28.42
CA SER A 629 -20.42 7.86 -27.34
C SER A 629 -21.52 7.17 -26.54
N TYR A 630 -21.72 7.61 -25.31
CA TYR A 630 -22.93 7.41 -24.53
C TYR A 630 -23.78 8.68 -24.59
N GLU A 631 -25.05 8.54 -24.95
CA GLU A 631 -26.02 9.63 -25.05
C GLU A 631 -27.04 9.54 -23.91
N PRO A 632 -26.95 10.39 -22.89
CA PRO A 632 -27.84 10.29 -21.73
C PRO A 632 -29.26 10.79 -21.96
N GLY A 633 -29.52 11.42 -23.10
CA GLY A 633 -30.88 11.85 -23.44
C GLY A 633 -31.82 10.67 -23.76
N ASP A 634 -31.26 9.55 -24.23
CA ASP A 634 -31.99 8.33 -24.60
C ASP A 634 -31.35 7.06 -24.02
N ASP A 635 -30.35 7.20 -23.15
CA ASP A 635 -29.56 6.14 -22.52
C ASP A 635 -28.94 5.15 -23.52
N THR A 636 -28.51 5.61 -24.69
CA THR A 636 -27.95 4.72 -25.72
C THR A 636 -26.45 4.92 -25.94
N PHE A 637 -25.73 3.84 -26.28
CA PHE A 637 -24.42 3.96 -26.90
C PHE A 637 -24.57 4.13 -28.41
N LYS A 638 -23.90 5.13 -28.97
CA LYS A 638 -23.90 5.43 -30.40
C LYS A 638 -22.50 5.33 -30.97
N VAL A 639 -22.38 4.63 -32.09
CA VAL A 639 -21.18 4.70 -32.93
C VAL A 639 -21.42 5.76 -33.99
N TRP A 640 -20.55 6.74 -34.03
CA TRP A 640 -20.57 7.82 -35.01
C TRP A 640 -19.44 7.63 -36.00
N ALA A 641 -19.65 8.10 -37.22
CA ALA A 641 -18.59 8.33 -38.18
C ALA A 641 -18.50 9.82 -38.51
N ARG A 642 -17.28 10.28 -38.80
CA ARG A 642 -16.99 11.56 -39.43
C ARG A 642 -16.18 11.31 -40.70
N VAL A 643 -16.71 11.74 -41.84
CA VAL A 643 -16.00 11.74 -43.13
C VAL A 643 -16.07 13.13 -43.74
N ASP A 644 -14.94 13.68 -44.17
CA ASP A 644 -14.85 15.02 -44.77
C ASP A 644 -15.51 16.13 -43.93
N GLY A 645 -15.42 16.00 -42.60
CA GLY A 645 -16.00 16.96 -41.64
C GLY A 645 -17.50 16.79 -41.34
N PHE A 646 -18.20 15.89 -42.00
CA PHE A 646 -19.61 15.57 -41.72
C PHE A 646 -19.72 14.41 -40.75
N SER A 647 -20.56 14.52 -39.71
CA SER A 647 -20.74 13.50 -38.67
C SER A 647 -22.16 12.93 -38.68
N TRP A 648 -22.32 11.61 -38.55
CA TRP A 648 -23.63 10.94 -38.43
C TRP A 648 -23.53 9.64 -37.62
N PRO A 649 -24.61 9.17 -36.98
CA PRO A 649 -24.61 7.90 -36.27
C PRO A 649 -24.65 6.73 -37.26
N LEU A 650 -23.77 5.76 -37.09
CA LEU A 650 -23.74 4.49 -37.82
C LEU A 650 -24.63 3.43 -37.16
N ALA A 651 -24.70 3.45 -35.83
CA ALA A 651 -25.37 2.45 -35.01
C ALA A 651 -25.74 3.04 -33.64
N SER A 652 -26.81 2.53 -33.03
CA SER A 652 -27.26 2.90 -31.67
C SER A 652 -27.73 1.65 -30.93
N THR A 653 -27.38 1.51 -29.65
CA THR A 653 -27.97 0.47 -28.80
C THR A 653 -29.43 0.80 -28.53
N PRO A 654 -30.26 -0.19 -28.12
CA PRO A 654 -31.41 0.10 -27.28
C PRO A 654 -31.00 0.90 -26.03
N PRO A 655 -31.95 1.58 -25.34
CA PRO A 655 -31.68 2.22 -24.06
C PRO A 655 -31.06 1.23 -23.07
N VAL A 656 -30.01 1.66 -22.38
CA VAL A 656 -29.20 0.86 -21.47
C VAL A 656 -29.34 1.46 -20.09
N SER A 657 -29.98 0.73 -19.18
CA SER A 657 -29.99 1.12 -17.76
C SER A 657 -28.70 0.63 -17.10
N PHE A 658 -27.94 1.51 -16.45
CA PHE A 658 -26.78 1.11 -15.66
C PHE A 658 -26.66 1.92 -14.37
N ARG A 659 -25.97 1.33 -13.40
CA ARG A 659 -25.65 2.02 -12.15
C ARG A 659 -24.39 2.86 -12.35
N LYS A 660 -24.31 3.95 -11.58
CA LYS A 660 -23.03 4.58 -11.28
C LYS A 660 -22.12 3.47 -10.74
N ASP A 661 -20.96 3.28 -11.37
CA ASP A 661 -19.97 2.22 -11.07
C ASP A 661 -20.11 0.89 -11.84
N SER A 662 -21.09 0.71 -12.74
CA SER A 662 -21.15 -0.48 -13.61
C SER A 662 -19.92 -0.59 -14.53
N LEU A 663 -19.32 -1.78 -14.56
CA LEU A 663 -18.22 -2.14 -15.46
C LEU A 663 -18.79 -2.75 -16.76
N PHE A 664 -18.45 -2.16 -17.89
CA PHE A 664 -18.84 -2.64 -19.21
C PHE A 664 -17.68 -3.33 -19.90
N ARG A 665 -17.95 -4.46 -20.56
CA ARG A 665 -17.04 -5.09 -21.50
C ARG A 665 -17.48 -4.69 -22.90
N MET A 666 -16.57 -4.11 -23.66
CA MET A 666 -16.88 -3.61 -25.00
C MET A 666 -15.92 -4.25 -25.99
N ALA A 667 -16.43 -4.55 -27.17
CA ALA A 667 -15.59 -4.93 -28.30
C ALA A 667 -16.11 -4.34 -29.60
N VAL A 668 -15.20 -3.92 -30.46
CA VAL A 668 -15.51 -3.55 -31.84
C VAL A 668 -14.76 -4.51 -32.75
N ALA A 669 -15.50 -5.31 -33.50
CA ALA A 669 -14.98 -6.12 -34.60
C ALA A 669 -15.24 -5.36 -35.90
N TYR A 670 -14.17 -4.86 -36.52
CA TYR A 670 -14.23 -4.13 -37.78
C TYR A 670 -13.85 -5.05 -38.94
N GLY A 671 -14.72 -5.13 -39.96
CA GLY A 671 -14.48 -5.90 -41.17
C GLY A 671 -14.61 -5.05 -42.45
N PRO A 672 -14.36 -5.64 -43.63
CA PRO A 672 -14.34 -4.91 -44.91
C PRO A 672 -15.71 -4.40 -45.38
N ALA A 673 -16.81 -4.95 -44.86
CA ALA A 673 -18.18 -4.57 -45.26
C ALA A 673 -19.07 -4.17 -44.07
N VAL A 674 -18.77 -4.66 -42.87
CA VAL A 674 -19.57 -4.48 -41.66
C VAL A 674 -18.63 -4.29 -40.48
N PHE A 675 -19.03 -3.50 -39.49
CA PHE A 675 -18.47 -3.55 -38.15
C PHE A 675 -19.55 -4.04 -37.17
N ASP A 676 -19.11 -4.75 -36.13
CA ASP A 676 -19.94 -5.18 -35.00
C ASP A 676 -19.43 -4.51 -33.72
N LEU A 677 -20.33 -3.84 -33.00
CA LEU A 677 -20.11 -3.40 -31.62
C LEU A 677 -20.80 -4.40 -30.69
N TYR A 678 -20.03 -4.94 -29.76
CA TYR A 678 -20.50 -5.74 -28.64
C TYR A 678 -20.38 -4.93 -27.35
N VAL A 679 -21.46 -4.84 -26.58
CA VAL A 679 -21.49 -4.24 -25.25
C VAL A 679 -22.09 -5.25 -24.28
N TYR A 680 -21.32 -5.63 -23.28
CA TYR A 680 -21.73 -6.50 -22.19
C TYR A 680 -21.75 -5.67 -20.91
N GLY A 681 -22.92 -5.54 -20.29
CA GLY A 681 -23.11 -4.89 -19.00
C GLY A 681 -23.86 -5.79 -18.02
N PRO A 682 -24.12 -5.31 -16.79
CA PRO A 682 -24.82 -6.08 -15.77
C PRO A 682 -26.22 -6.53 -16.19
N THR A 683 -26.91 -5.76 -17.04
CA THR A 683 -28.27 -6.05 -17.49
C THR A 683 -28.33 -6.84 -18.80
N GLY A 684 -27.23 -7.48 -19.19
CA GLY A 684 -27.16 -8.35 -20.36
C GLY A 684 -26.28 -7.85 -21.52
N ARG A 685 -26.41 -8.55 -22.65
CA ARG A 685 -25.59 -8.35 -23.86
C ARG A 685 -26.31 -7.57 -24.93
N MET A 686 -25.56 -6.77 -25.68
CA MET A 686 -26.03 -6.10 -26.89
C MET A 686 -25.01 -6.23 -28.01
N GLN A 687 -25.51 -6.51 -29.21
CA GLN A 687 -24.73 -6.46 -30.45
C GLN A 687 -25.40 -5.48 -31.41
N ILE A 688 -24.61 -4.65 -32.08
CA ILE A 688 -25.09 -3.84 -33.20
C ILE A 688 -24.12 -3.97 -34.35
N SER A 689 -24.67 -4.18 -35.53
CA SER A 689 -23.91 -4.20 -36.78
C SER A 689 -24.21 -2.93 -37.58
N GLY A 690 -23.20 -2.35 -38.20
CA GLY A 690 -23.35 -1.24 -39.13
C GLY A 690 -22.42 -1.39 -40.34
N PRO A 691 -22.69 -0.69 -41.46
CA PRO A 691 -21.81 -0.73 -42.63
C PRO A 691 -20.44 -0.15 -42.29
N SER A 692 -19.37 -0.86 -42.63
CA SER A 692 -18.02 -0.29 -42.54
C SER A 692 -17.77 0.56 -43.79
N GLN A 693 -17.66 1.88 -43.63
CA GLN A 693 -17.67 2.83 -44.75
C GLN A 693 -16.31 2.96 -45.48
N GLY A 694 -15.59 1.85 -45.67
CA GLY A 694 -14.27 1.88 -46.32
C GLY A 694 -13.20 2.67 -45.54
N LEU A 695 -13.45 2.96 -44.26
CA LEU A 695 -12.49 3.63 -43.38
C LEU A 695 -11.34 2.67 -43.08
N VAL A 696 -10.11 3.17 -43.24
CA VAL A 696 -8.89 2.44 -42.85
C VAL A 696 -8.27 3.20 -41.70
N PHE A 697 -8.47 2.69 -40.49
CA PHE A 697 -7.97 3.31 -39.28
C PHE A 697 -6.49 2.99 -39.10
N ASP A 698 -5.68 4.00 -38.80
CA ASP A 698 -4.26 3.86 -38.49
C ASP A 698 -3.96 4.19 -37.02
N ARG A 699 -4.97 4.68 -36.27
CA ARG A 699 -4.81 5.16 -34.89
C ARG A 699 -6.06 4.90 -34.07
N THR A 700 -5.85 4.68 -32.77
CA THR A 700 -6.91 4.68 -31.76
C THR A 700 -6.56 5.61 -30.62
N MET A 701 -7.58 6.32 -30.15
CA MET A 701 -7.50 7.11 -28.93
C MET A 701 -8.20 6.35 -27.81
N ILE A 702 -7.43 6.07 -26.75
CA ILE A 702 -7.93 5.50 -25.50
C ILE A 702 -8.13 6.69 -24.55
N GLY A 703 -9.39 7.10 -24.38
CA GLY A 703 -9.74 8.31 -23.65
C GLY A 703 -9.82 9.57 -24.51
N CYS A 704 -10.40 10.60 -23.88
CA CYS A 704 -10.66 11.98 -24.28
C CYS A 704 -10.41 12.38 -25.75
N SER A 705 -11.51 12.69 -26.46
CA SER A 705 -11.51 13.37 -27.76
C SER A 705 -10.66 14.66 -27.77
N PRO A 706 -10.03 15.03 -28.91
CA PRO A 706 -9.26 16.25 -29.08
C PRO A 706 -10.11 17.55 -29.04
N GLU A 707 -11.44 17.43 -29.01
CA GLU A 707 -12.35 18.58 -28.88
C GLU A 707 -12.60 18.86 -27.38
N LEU A 708 -11.83 19.81 -26.85
CA LEU A 708 -11.85 20.31 -25.47
C LEU A 708 -13.21 20.91 -25.09
N ASP A 709 -13.78 20.49 -23.95
CA ASP A 709 -14.34 21.36 -22.88
C ASP A 709 -15.28 20.62 -21.89
N LYS A 710 -15.71 19.37 -22.15
CA LYS A 710 -16.63 18.64 -21.25
C LYS A 710 -16.38 17.13 -21.28
N GLN A 711 -15.70 16.56 -20.28
CA GLN A 711 -15.21 15.18 -20.34
C GLN A 711 -15.33 14.42 -19.01
N ALA A 712 -15.76 13.17 -19.09
CA ALA A 712 -15.62 12.17 -18.02
C ALA A 712 -14.45 11.25 -18.36
N CYS A 713 -13.41 11.24 -17.52
CA CYS A 713 -12.37 10.23 -17.60
C CYS A 713 -12.93 8.91 -17.05
N GLY A 714 -13.27 7.96 -17.93
CA GLY A 714 -13.56 6.58 -17.50
C GLY A 714 -12.27 5.85 -17.10
N LEU A 715 -12.35 4.91 -16.15
CA LEU A 715 -11.24 4.02 -15.84
C LEU A 715 -11.23 2.87 -16.87
N PHE A 716 -10.14 2.73 -17.61
CA PHE A 716 -9.93 1.60 -18.53
C PHE A 716 -9.00 0.59 -17.84
N ALA A 717 -9.52 -0.60 -17.53
CA ALA A 717 -8.78 -1.62 -16.79
C ALA A 717 -8.00 -2.59 -17.70
N TYR A 718 -8.44 -2.79 -18.95
CA TYR A 718 -7.84 -3.76 -19.88
C TYR A 718 -8.14 -3.41 -21.34
N HIS A 719 -7.19 -3.69 -22.24
CA HIS A 719 -7.22 -3.38 -23.68
C HIS A 719 -6.49 -4.47 -24.48
N GLN A 720 -7.13 -4.97 -25.55
CA GLN A 720 -6.53 -5.96 -26.44
C GLN A 720 -6.93 -5.68 -27.91
N THR A 721 -6.00 -5.92 -28.85
CA THR A 721 -6.24 -5.78 -30.29
C THR A 721 -5.85 -7.06 -31.01
N PHE A 722 -6.68 -7.49 -31.96
CA PHE A 722 -6.51 -8.71 -32.75
C PHE A 722 -6.43 -8.39 -34.24
N GLY A 723 -5.55 -9.12 -34.94
CA GLY A 723 -5.38 -9.05 -36.38
C GLY A 723 -6.44 -9.85 -37.14
N GLY A 724 -7.69 -9.42 -37.09
CA GLY A 724 -8.82 -10.00 -37.80
C GLY A 724 -10.16 -9.78 -37.09
N PRO A 725 -11.30 -9.96 -37.78
CA PRO A 725 -12.60 -9.97 -37.13
C PRO A 725 -12.73 -11.28 -36.34
N LEU A 726 -12.88 -11.17 -35.03
CA LEU A 726 -13.19 -12.30 -34.16
C LEU A 726 -14.69 -12.57 -34.20
N SER A 727 -15.08 -13.84 -34.07
CA SER A 727 -16.48 -14.18 -33.80
C SER A 727 -16.89 -13.73 -32.40
N GLU A 728 -18.19 -13.55 -32.17
CA GLU A 728 -18.73 -13.23 -30.83
C GLU A 728 -18.19 -14.21 -29.77
N GLN A 729 -18.19 -15.51 -30.04
CA GLN A 729 -17.67 -16.53 -29.12
C GLN A 729 -16.19 -16.33 -28.80
N GLN A 730 -15.39 -15.89 -29.76
CA GLN A 730 -13.97 -15.59 -29.56
C GLN A 730 -13.76 -14.29 -28.78
N ILE A 731 -14.63 -13.29 -28.98
CA ILE A 731 -14.63 -12.05 -28.20
C ILE A 731 -15.00 -12.34 -26.75
N VAL A 732 -16.07 -13.11 -26.52
CA VAL A 732 -16.50 -13.55 -25.19
C VAL A 732 -15.40 -14.34 -24.48
N ALA A 733 -14.77 -15.29 -25.19
CA ALA A 733 -13.63 -16.04 -24.68
C ALA A 733 -12.40 -15.15 -24.39
N SER A 734 -12.17 -14.10 -25.19
CA SER A 734 -11.04 -13.19 -24.97
C SER A 734 -11.15 -12.34 -23.70
N PHE A 735 -12.32 -12.30 -23.06
CA PHE A 735 -12.48 -11.64 -21.77
C PHE A 735 -12.02 -12.48 -20.58
N ASP A 736 -11.63 -13.76 -20.78
CA ASP A 736 -10.93 -14.74 -19.92
C ASP A 736 -11.08 -14.72 -18.37
N ALA A 737 -12.08 -14.03 -17.85
CA ALA A 737 -12.81 -14.39 -16.65
C ALA A 737 -14.24 -13.86 -16.88
N PRO A 738 -15.27 -14.70 -17.05
CA PRO A 738 -16.63 -14.24 -16.73
C PRO A 738 -16.57 -13.58 -15.34
N PHE A 739 -17.32 -12.49 -15.11
CA PHE A 739 -17.51 -12.08 -13.72
C PHE A 739 -17.98 -13.33 -12.99
N PRO A 740 -17.29 -13.74 -11.92
CA PRO A 740 -17.71 -14.94 -11.21
C PRO A 740 -19.18 -14.75 -10.87
N VAL A 741 -19.99 -15.74 -11.23
CA VAL A 741 -21.44 -15.60 -11.11
C VAL A 741 -21.74 -15.38 -9.63
N GLY A 742 -22.51 -14.34 -9.29
CA GLY A 742 -22.71 -13.96 -7.89
C GLY A 742 -21.72 -12.91 -7.35
N ASP A 743 -20.84 -12.32 -8.16
CA ASP A 743 -20.12 -11.06 -7.85
C ASP A 743 -21.13 -9.89 -7.91
N LEU A 744 -21.82 -9.65 -6.80
CA LEU A 744 -22.89 -8.70 -6.65
C LEU A 744 -22.39 -7.30 -6.25
N ASP A 745 -21.18 -7.18 -5.73
CA ASP A 745 -20.56 -5.89 -5.38
C ASP A 745 -19.59 -5.35 -6.46
N GLY A 746 -19.20 -6.19 -7.42
CA GLY A 746 -18.47 -5.84 -8.63
C GLY A 746 -16.96 -5.74 -8.43
N ASP A 747 -16.41 -6.36 -7.38
CA ASP A 747 -14.99 -6.30 -7.06
C ASP A 747 -14.13 -7.38 -7.76
N GLY A 748 -14.79 -8.35 -8.39
CA GLY A 748 -14.17 -9.37 -9.24
C GLY A 748 -14.07 -10.76 -8.61
N ASP A 749 -14.66 -11.00 -7.43
CA ASP A 749 -14.83 -12.32 -6.84
C ASP A 749 -16.27 -12.55 -6.33
N THR A 750 -16.59 -13.77 -5.86
CA THR A 750 -17.91 -14.09 -5.26
C THR A 750 -17.68 -14.51 -3.81
N ASP A 751 -17.85 -13.60 -2.86
CA ASP A 751 -17.49 -13.80 -1.47
C ASP A 751 -18.59 -13.37 -0.46
N LEU A 752 -18.20 -13.13 0.80
CA LEU A 752 -19.14 -12.75 1.85
C LEU A 752 -19.73 -11.34 1.65
N ALA A 753 -19.00 -10.42 1.02
CA ALA A 753 -19.50 -9.09 0.67
C ALA A 753 -20.67 -9.23 -0.32
N ASP A 754 -20.52 -10.09 -1.32
CA ASP A 754 -21.60 -10.41 -2.24
C ASP A 754 -22.77 -11.10 -1.56
N PHE A 755 -22.49 -12.00 -0.60
CA PHE A 755 -23.57 -12.65 0.14
C PHE A 755 -24.43 -11.64 0.92
N VAL A 756 -23.83 -10.55 1.43
CA VAL A 756 -24.59 -9.47 2.06
C VAL A 756 -25.54 -8.81 1.05
N VAL A 757 -25.09 -8.57 -0.18
CA VAL A 757 -25.93 -8.02 -1.25
C VAL A 757 -27.03 -9.01 -1.65
N PHE A 758 -26.68 -10.29 -1.81
CA PHE A 758 -27.63 -11.37 -2.10
C PHE A 758 -28.72 -11.45 -1.03
N GLN A 759 -28.35 -11.43 0.26
CA GLN A 759 -29.28 -11.51 1.38
C GLN A 759 -30.23 -10.31 1.43
N GLN A 760 -29.74 -9.10 1.10
CA GLN A 760 -30.59 -7.91 1.03
C GLN A 760 -31.61 -7.99 -0.11
N CYS A 761 -31.28 -8.76 -1.15
CA CYS A 761 -32.10 -8.92 -2.33
C CYS A 761 -33.02 -10.13 -2.33
N PHE A 762 -32.80 -11.08 -1.42
CA PHE A 762 -33.62 -12.28 -1.25
C PHE A 762 -35.09 -11.94 -1.00
N SER A 763 -35.93 -12.16 -2.00
CA SER A 763 -37.37 -11.92 -1.97
C SER A 763 -38.19 -13.20 -1.76
N GLY A 764 -37.62 -14.35 -2.13
CA GLY A 764 -38.26 -15.65 -2.10
C GLY A 764 -39.11 -15.96 -3.34
N SER A 765 -39.36 -17.25 -3.56
CA SER A 765 -40.00 -17.78 -4.78
C SER A 765 -41.36 -17.13 -5.10
N GLY A 766 -41.52 -16.71 -6.35
CA GLY A 766 -42.66 -16.00 -6.91
C GLY A 766 -42.78 -14.53 -6.48
N ALA A 767 -41.84 -13.99 -5.69
CA ALA A 767 -41.86 -12.62 -5.22
C ALA A 767 -40.86 -11.77 -5.99
N ARG A 768 -41.37 -10.77 -6.72
CA ARG A 768 -40.53 -9.85 -7.48
C ARG A 768 -39.50 -9.17 -6.55
N PRO A 769 -38.21 -9.07 -6.95
CA PRO A 769 -37.16 -8.50 -6.11
C PRO A 769 -37.43 -7.02 -5.84
N ALA A 770 -36.86 -6.50 -4.74
CA ALA A 770 -36.92 -5.07 -4.45
C ALA A 770 -36.26 -4.25 -5.59
N PRO A 771 -36.66 -2.99 -5.83
CA PRO A 771 -36.02 -2.16 -6.85
C PRO A 771 -34.50 -2.10 -6.64
N GLY A 772 -33.74 -2.51 -7.66
CA GLY A 772 -32.30 -2.65 -7.55
C GLY A 772 -31.82 -4.00 -7.05
N CYS A 773 -32.65 -5.04 -7.06
CA CYS A 773 -32.24 -6.42 -6.74
C CYS A 773 -32.27 -7.38 -7.92
N ASP A 774 -32.57 -6.90 -9.12
CA ASP A 774 -32.61 -7.70 -10.36
C ASP A 774 -31.25 -8.32 -10.76
N HIS A 775 -30.17 -8.05 -10.01
CA HIS A 775 -28.82 -8.57 -10.24
C HIS A 775 -28.49 -9.76 -9.33
N ALA A 776 -29.30 -9.99 -8.29
CA ALA A 776 -29.21 -11.17 -7.44
C ALA A 776 -30.12 -12.31 -7.94
N ASP A 777 -30.92 -12.06 -8.99
CA ASP A 777 -31.68 -13.06 -9.75
C ASP A 777 -30.68 -13.68 -10.74
N LEU A 778 -30.05 -14.76 -10.30
CA LEU A 778 -28.94 -15.43 -10.98
C LEU A 778 -29.43 -16.49 -11.96
N ASP A 779 -30.71 -16.90 -11.91
CA ASP A 779 -31.31 -17.83 -12.87
C ASP A 779 -32.28 -17.20 -13.89
N ASP A 780 -32.49 -15.88 -13.81
CA ASP A 780 -33.31 -15.05 -14.71
C ASP A 780 -34.81 -15.42 -14.69
N ASP A 781 -35.34 -15.95 -13.58
CA ASP A 781 -36.75 -16.35 -13.47
C ASP A 781 -37.69 -15.23 -12.96
N GLY A 782 -37.13 -14.11 -12.52
CA GLY A 782 -37.86 -12.92 -12.09
C GLY A 782 -38.09 -12.80 -10.58
N ASP A 783 -37.44 -13.64 -9.78
CA ASP A 783 -37.32 -13.49 -8.32
C ASP A 783 -35.89 -13.72 -7.79
N VAL A 784 -35.67 -13.54 -6.48
CA VAL A 784 -34.37 -13.84 -5.84
C VAL A 784 -34.65 -14.82 -4.70
N ASP A 785 -34.41 -16.09 -4.95
CA ASP A 785 -34.78 -17.18 -4.07
C ASP A 785 -33.66 -18.23 -3.86
N LEU A 786 -34.05 -19.45 -3.48
CA LEU A 786 -33.09 -20.51 -3.20
C LEU A 786 -32.44 -21.11 -4.46
N ALA A 787 -33.07 -20.97 -5.64
CA ALA A 787 -32.48 -21.33 -6.92
C ALA A 787 -31.28 -20.42 -7.23
N ASP A 788 -31.44 -19.10 -7.03
CA ASP A 788 -30.34 -18.14 -7.14
C ASP A 788 -29.28 -18.38 -6.10
N PHE A 789 -29.68 -18.68 -4.85
CA PHE A 789 -28.72 -18.98 -3.79
C PHE A 789 -27.86 -20.20 -4.13
N LEU A 790 -28.42 -21.19 -4.81
CA LEU A 790 -27.67 -22.37 -5.26
C LEU A 790 -26.61 -21.99 -6.31
N ILE A 791 -26.93 -21.08 -7.23
CA ILE A 791 -25.98 -20.54 -8.21
C ILE A 791 -24.91 -19.72 -7.51
N PHE A 792 -25.30 -18.84 -6.59
CA PHE A 792 -24.39 -18.06 -5.76
C PHE A 792 -23.39 -18.97 -5.01
N GLN A 793 -23.92 -19.98 -4.30
CA GLN A 793 -23.11 -20.94 -3.53
C GLN A 793 -22.13 -21.73 -4.40
N GLN A 794 -22.54 -22.13 -5.62
CA GLN A 794 -21.67 -22.87 -6.54
C GLN A 794 -20.48 -22.04 -7.03
N ASN A 795 -20.60 -20.73 -7.03
CA ASN A 795 -19.59 -19.80 -7.50
C ASN A 795 -18.84 -19.10 -6.37
N PHE A 796 -19.19 -19.37 -5.11
CA PHE A 796 -18.56 -18.78 -3.94
C PHE A 796 -17.06 -19.15 -3.87
N THR A 797 -16.20 -18.14 -4.02
CA THR A 797 -14.74 -18.28 -4.06
C THR A 797 -14.07 -18.19 -2.69
N GLY A 798 -14.81 -17.81 -1.65
CA GLY A 798 -14.30 -17.62 -0.28
C GLY A 798 -13.80 -16.20 -0.02
N SER A 799 -13.64 -15.83 1.25
CA SER A 799 -13.20 -14.47 1.65
C SER A 799 -11.71 -14.26 1.34
N LEU A 800 -11.36 -13.26 0.54
CA LEU A 800 -9.98 -12.81 0.32
C LEU A 800 -9.45 -11.85 1.41
#